data_AF-A0A3S0WVH0-F1
#
_entry.id   AF-A0A3S0WVH0-F1
#
_cell.length_a   1.000
_cell.length_b   1.000
_cell.length_c   1.000
_cell.angle_alpha   90.00
_cell.angle_beta   90.00
_cell.angle_gamma   90.00
#
_symmetry.space_group_name_H-M   'P 1'
#
loop_
_entity.id
_entity.type
_entity.pdbx_description
1 polymer ?
#
loop_
_entity_poly.entity_id
_entity_poly.type
_entity_poly.pdbx_seq_one_letter_code
_entity_poly.pdbx_strand_id
1 'polypeptide(L)'
;MVPPGGGRRVRMGRAVLPAILLAALLAVATGSAKADPVPIDGQSRIPLTSFETFLDPDRALTIADVRGEAATRFVAASPRMRDHSQGFTSDALWLRVELDVAETAAGRYFLTLDVPNFDQLDVWNSWSGAGALSAALGDRIAMAVPNRVNTAVLDLPAGRHTLWMRAVTTGAMVLPLELWRPEALWVAEQGRIQLHTTLTAVAALLGMTALALGTALSSLALVFYAGAVLSTAVHFMAMNGLDMMMLETHLFPGNDNPFVWRAVSGVFDAAFLLAALPLRRHARWAIPVLGALALLGVAVVVALYPFLDGYARPFVLLRPSGLTLMILAVGIAAALQCRLAGHRPATWVVVGWLVLAAGNLMAALRNAGVLPWTEATYFLPTYAPLAEMLCFGIMAVVVLRAERTRVQRVMVTALRRNEAELAERVTQRTTALAKANAALRDRESQLRRILEAAPFPILLFHADSAATLYANHRARALFSGNTTLPARLGRDLHQDPADHDRLLALLERNGSAENVEMAMRDAAGNPVWVLASLVAIDYQGLPARLLAVNDISRRRQLEQELTKAREVAEAALGLERASSETQRQFLAMISHEFRTPLSVIAVAVQSLGLAVEDETVQARLARVERAVRYMNGMIDACLLDDRFEGAGLVLRTGALDLTGLVRDTADAAQAASPGHAVRIRAETLPGMTGDAPLLGIALSNLVENAVKYSPRQGAVDVVLLRDGGEAVVTVADQGKGVPEDERERIFEKYYRCAGTGRVPGAGLGLYLARRIVAAHGGTVGVRNRPDGGALFTLRLPLEPAPALGQNGAPADDGPAD
;
A
#
# COMPACT_ATOMS: atom_id res chain seq x y z
N MET A 1 -40.79 5.77 -67.64
CA MET A 1 -42.08 5.39 -68.24
C MET A 1 -42.81 4.45 -67.30
N VAL A 2 -43.97 4.95 -66.83
CA VAL A 2 -45.16 4.42 -66.12
C VAL A 2 -45.28 2.91 -65.75
N PRO A 3 -45.98 2.57 -64.63
CA PRO A 3 -45.90 1.32 -63.81
C PRO A 3 -47.17 0.43 -63.97
N PRO A 4 -47.87 -0.16 -62.94
CA PRO A 4 -47.53 -0.92 -61.70
C PRO A 4 -48.29 -2.29 -61.59
N GLY A 5 -48.03 -3.06 -60.51
CA GLY A 5 -49.09 -3.81 -59.78
C GLY A 5 -49.15 -5.35 -59.86
N GLY A 6 -49.43 -5.99 -58.71
CA GLY A 6 -50.00 -7.35 -58.67
C GLY A 6 -49.47 -8.29 -57.58
N GLY A 7 -50.09 -8.26 -56.40
CA GLY A 7 -49.83 -9.24 -55.34
C GLY A 7 -50.38 -10.64 -55.63
N ARG A 8 -49.74 -11.67 -55.06
CA ARG A 8 -50.34 -13.01 -54.91
C ARG A 8 -50.03 -13.57 -53.52
N ARG A 9 -51.08 -13.64 -52.70
CA ARG A 9 -51.16 -14.47 -51.48
C ARG A 9 -51.15 -15.95 -51.90
N VAL A 10 -50.28 -16.75 -51.31
CA VAL A 10 -50.39 -18.22 -51.37
C VAL A 10 -51.19 -18.69 -50.16
N ARG A 11 -52.27 -19.42 -50.45
CA ARG A 11 -53.21 -20.04 -49.51
C ARG A 11 -52.53 -21.12 -48.66
N MET A 12 -52.80 -21.05 -47.35
CA MET A 12 -52.72 -22.15 -46.39
C MET A 12 -53.48 -23.39 -46.90
N GLY A 13 -52.76 -24.50 -47.09
CA GLY A 13 -53.31 -25.85 -47.22
C GLY A 13 -53.10 -26.62 -45.91
N ARG A 14 -54.21 -27.01 -45.29
CA ARG A 14 -54.35 -27.60 -43.96
C ARG A 14 -53.86 -29.06 -43.89
N ALA A 15 -52.95 -29.33 -42.96
CA ALA A 15 -53.08 -30.31 -41.86
C ALA A 15 -54.06 -31.50 -42.01
N VAL A 16 -53.84 -32.42 -42.95
CA VAL A 16 -54.56 -33.72 -42.95
C VAL A 16 -53.61 -34.94 -42.99
N LEU A 17 -52.33 -34.76 -43.32
CA LEU A 17 -51.36 -35.86 -43.38
C LEU A 17 -50.83 -36.40 -42.03
N PRO A 18 -50.75 -35.63 -40.91
CA PRO A 18 -50.28 -36.18 -39.64
C PRO A 18 -51.34 -36.98 -38.86
N ALA A 19 -52.63 -36.82 -39.17
CA ALA A 19 -53.72 -37.47 -38.44
C ALA A 19 -53.95 -38.93 -38.88
N ILE A 20 -53.68 -39.24 -40.15
CA ILE A 20 -53.88 -40.59 -40.71
C ILE A 20 -52.71 -41.53 -40.33
N LEU A 21 -51.49 -40.98 -40.17
CA LEU A 21 -50.34 -41.73 -39.67
C LEU A 21 -50.40 -42.01 -38.15
N LEU A 22 -51.09 -41.16 -37.38
CA LEU A 22 -51.30 -41.39 -35.94
C LEU A 22 -52.39 -42.44 -35.68
N ALA A 23 -53.41 -42.53 -36.52
CA ALA A 23 -54.45 -43.57 -36.42
C ALA A 23 -53.96 -44.96 -36.87
N ALA A 24 -53.02 -45.04 -37.82
CA ALA A 24 -52.45 -46.32 -38.28
C ALA A 24 -51.42 -46.93 -37.31
N LEU A 25 -50.82 -46.13 -36.41
CA LEU A 25 -49.90 -46.59 -35.35
C LEU A 25 -50.60 -47.00 -34.04
N LEU A 26 -51.92 -46.82 -33.96
CA LEU A 26 -52.76 -47.14 -32.79
C LEU A 26 -53.52 -48.47 -32.93
N ALA A 27 -53.27 -49.26 -33.97
CA ALA A 27 -53.80 -50.61 -34.09
C ALA A 27 -53.06 -51.57 -33.14
N VAL A 28 -53.41 -51.53 -31.86
CA VAL A 28 -53.06 -52.56 -30.88
C VAL A 28 -53.80 -53.82 -31.27
N ALA A 29 -53.06 -54.89 -31.57
CA ALA A 29 -53.58 -56.25 -31.53
C ALA A 29 -54.13 -56.50 -30.12
N THR A 30 -55.46 -56.51 -29.98
CA THR A 30 -56.16 -56.97 -28.77
C THR A 30 -56.02 -58.49 -28.68
N GLY A 31 -54.84 -58.95 -28.28
CA GLY A 31 -54.61 -60.33 -27.88
C GLY A 31 -55.04 -60.52 -26.44
N SER A 32 -56.22 -61.11 -26.24
CA SER A 32 -56.76 -61.55 -24.95
C SER A 32 -56.06 -62.84 -24.44
N ALA A 33 -54.74 -62.90 -24.53
CA ALA A 33 -53.96 -63.99 -23.94
C ALA A 33 -53.55 -63.60 -22.52
N LYS A 34 -53.71 -64.50 -21.54
CA LYS A 34 -53.17 -64.29 -20.19
C LYS A 34 -51.65 -64.24 -20.26
N ALA A 35 -51.03 -63.47 -19.37
CA ALA A 35 -49.57 -63.47 -19.24
C ALA A 35 -49.08 -64.85 -18.71
N ASP A 36 -47.98 -65.37 -19.25
CA ASP A 36 -47.39 -66.62 -18.76
C ASP A 36 -46.80 -66.41 -17.36
N PRO A 37 -46.90 -67.39 -16.44
CA PRO A 37 -46.26 -67.31 -15.13
C PRO A 37 -44.75 -67.12 -15.26
N VAL A 38 -44.18 -66.23 -14.44
CA VAL A 38 -42.74 -66.00 -14.36
C VAL A 38 -42.11 -67.16 -13.56
N PRO A 39 -41.23 -67.98 -14.17
CA PRO A 39 -40.61 -69.12 -13.49
C PRO A 39 -39.50 -68.65 -12.53
N ILE A 40 -39.50 -69.19 -11.32
CA ILE A 40 -38.50 -68.92 -10.29
C ILE A 40 -37.78 -70.24 -9.98
N ASP A 41 -36.70 -70.50 -10.73
CA ASP A 41 -35.95 -71.77 -10.73
C ASP A 41 -34.51 -71.57 -10.22
N GLY A 42 -34.35 -70.89 -9.08
CA GLY A 42 -33.04 -70.70 -8.43
C GLY A 42 -32.14 -69.62 -9.05
N GLN A 43 -32.63 -68.86 -10.03
CA GLN A 43 -31.94 -67.70 -10.58
C GLN A 43 -31.76 -66.60 -9.52
N SER A 44 -30.63 -65.90 -9.57
CA SER A 44 -30.30 -64.83 -8.62
C SER A 44 -30.89 -63.47 -8.97
N ARG A 45 -31.23 -63.24 -10.25
CA ARG A 45 -31.89 -62.03 -10.80
C ARG A 45 -33.00 -62.49 -11.73
N ILE A 46 -34.22 -62.03 -11.48
CA ILE A 46 -35.42 -62.45 -12.20
C ILE A 46 -36.21 -61.19 -12.59
N PRO A 47 -36.13 -60.74 -13.86
CA PRO A 47 -36.88 -59.59 -14.31
C PRO A 47 -38.36 -59.95 -14.49
N LEU A 48 -39.27 -59.11 -13.97
CA LEU A 48 -40.72 -59.32 -14.06
C LEU A 48 -41.25 -58.78 -15.40
N THR A 49 -40.96 -59.48 -16.49
CA THR A 49 -41.31 -59.06 -17.86
C THR A 49 -42.68 -59.56 -18.33
N SER A 50 -43.25 -60.58 -17.66
CA SER A 50 -44.56 -61.15 -17.97
C SER A 50 -45.57 -60.74 -16.92
N PHE A 51 -46.45 -59.80 -17.26
CA PHE A 51 -47.49 -59.31 -16.36
C PHE A 51 -48.71 -58.80 -17.12
N GLU A 52 -49.81 -58.70 -16.40
CA GLU A 52 -51.05 -58.11 -16.87
C GLU A 52 -51.27 -56.77 -16.18
N THR A 53 -52.00 -55.90 -16.84
CA THR A 53 -52.16 -54.51 -16.42
C THR A 53 -53.60 -54.05 -16.52
N PHE A 54 -53.92 -53.07 -15.70
CA PHE A 54 -55.21 -52.39 -15.70
C PHE A 54 -55.00 -50.93 -15.24
N LEU A 55 -55.59 -49.97 -15.95
CA LEU A 55 -55.55 -48.55 -15.58
C LEU A 55 -56.80 -48.19 -14.77
N ASP A 56 -56.60 -47.50 -13.65
CA ASP A 56 -57.62 -46.96 -12.75
C ASP A 56 -57.57 -45.42 -12.78
N PRO A 57 -58.34 -44.75 -13.67
CA PRO A 57 -58.30 -43.30 -13.84
C PRO A 57 -58.72 -42.52 -12.59
N ASP A 58 -59.67 -43.06 -11.83
CA ASP A 58 -60.23 -42.38 -10.65
C ASP A 58 -59.40 -42.63 -9.37
N ARG A 59 -58.40 -43.53 -9.45
CA ARG A 59 -57.57 -43.98 -8.32
C ARG A 59 -58.38 -44.50 -7.12
N ALA A 60 -59.61 -44.96 -7.38
CA ALA A 60 -60.59 -45.27 -6.34
C ALA A 60 -60.62 -46.75 -5.95
N LEU A 61 -60.01 -47.62 -6.76
CA LEU A 61 -60.12 -49.06 -6.57
C LEU A 61 -59.21 -49.56 -5.45
N THR A 62 -59.73 -50.49 -4.65
CA THR A 62 -58.99 -51.18 -3.60
C THR A 62 -58.56 -52.57 -4.05
N ILE A 63 -57.64 -53.21 -3.30
CA ILE A 63 -57.22 -54.59 -3.60
C ILE A 63 -58.39 -55.58 -3.56
N ALA A 64 -59.43 -55.32 -2.77
CA ALA A 64 -60.63 -56.15 -2.72
C ALA A 64 -61.41 -56.09 -4.05
N ASP A 65 -61.57 -54.87 -4.61
CA ASP A 65 -62.25 -54.66 -5.88
C ASP A 65 -61.49 -55.29 -7.06
N VAL A 66 -60.16 -55.17 -7.03
CA VAL A 66 -59.23 -55.72 -8.03
C VAL A 66 -59.19 -57.25 -8.01
N ARG A 67 -59.38 -57.88 -6.84
CA ARG A 67 -59.51 -59.34 -6.69
C ARG A 67 -60.92 -59.85 -7.02
N GLY A 68 -61.93 -59.00 -6.91
CA GLY A 68 -63.34 -59.30 -7.19
C GLY A 68 -63.77 -58.87 -8.58
N GLU A 69 -64.66 -57.88 -8.64
CA GLU A 69 -65.35 -57.45 -9.87
C GLU A 69 -64.41 -56.93 -10.95
N ALA A 70 -63.31 -56.29 -10.59
CA ALA A 70 -62.34 -55.74 -11.54
C ALA A 70 -61.28 -56.75 -12.00
N ALA A 71 -61.29 -57.99 -11.50
CA ALA A 71 -60.30 -59.01 -11.85
C ALA A 71 -60.30 -59.41 -13.34
N THR A 72 -61.42 -59.20 -14.04
CA THR A 72 -61.59 -59.46 -15.49
C THR A 72 -61.11 -58.30 -16.36
N ARG A 73 -60.80 -57.14 -15.77
CA ARG A 73 -60.33 -55.93 -16.49
C ARG A 73 -58.82 -55.95 -16.79
N PHE A 74 -58.09 -56.91 -16.23
CA PHE A 74 -56.68 -57.12 -16.54
C PHE A 74 -56.50 -57.61 -17.97
N VAL A 75 -55.62 -56.94 -18.70
CA VAL A 75 -55.21 -57.33 -20.05
C VAL A 75 -53.71 -57.58 -20.03
N ALA A 76 -53.23 -58.57 -20.79
CA ALA A 76 -51.79 -58.79 -20.98
C ALA A 76 -51.10 -57.48 -21.36
N ALA A 77 -50.00 -57.18 -20.67
CA ALA A 77 -49.22 -55.99 -20.97
C ALA A 77 -48.76 -56.05 -22.43
N SER A 78 -49.06 -55.00 -23.21
CA SER A 78 -48.52 -54.88 -24.56
C SER A 78 -46.97 -54.88 -24.51
N PRO A 79 -46.27 -55.32 -25.57
CA PRO A 79 -44.80 -55.24 -25.62
C PRO A 79 -44.29 -53.82 -25.35
N ARG A 80 -45.06 -52.80 -25.77
CA ARG A 80 -44.77 -51.40 -25.48
C ARG A 80 -44.86 -51.06 -23.99
N MET A 81 -45.74 -51.70 -23.23
CA MET A 81 -45.84 -51.49 -21.78
C MET A 81 -44.82 -52.28 -20.95
N ARG A 82 -44.30 -53.38 -21.51
CA ARG A 82 -43.21 -54.15 -20.89
C ARG A 82 -41.87 -53.43 -21.02
N ASP A 83 -41.59 -52.95 -22.23
CA ASP A 83 -40.26 -52.42 -22.56
C ASP A 83 -40.20 -50.90 -22.64
N HIS A 84 -41.32 -50.17 -22.60
CA HIS A 84 -41.34 -48.71 -22.74
C HIS A 84 -42.12 -48.04 -21.61
N SER A 85 -41.81 -46.75 -21.39
CA SER A 85 -42.58 -45.91 -20.49
C SER A 85 -44.03 -45.77 -20.95
N GLN A 86 -44.98 -45.83 -20.02
CA GLN A 86 -46.37 -45.40 -20.23
C GLN A 86 -46.50 -43.86 -20.30
N GLY A 87 -45.40 -43.15 -20.09
CA GLY A 87 -45.34 -41.71 -20.07
C GLY A 87 -46.01 -41.10 -18.86
N PHE A 88 -46.43 -39.86 -19.01
CA PHE A 88 -47.03 -39.09 -17.92
C PHE A 88 -48.53 -39.37 -17.89
N THR A 89 -48.99 -40.06 -16.85
CA THR A 89 -50.40 -40.33 -16.61
C THR A 89 -50.80 -39.89 -15.21
N SER A 90 -52.05 -39.44 -15.06
CA SER A 90 -52.67 -39.21 -13.76
C SER A 90 -53.29 -40.48 -13.18
N ASP A 91 -53.36 -41.56 -13.92
CA ASP A 91 -54.11 -42.75 -13.54
C ASP A 91 -53.26 -43.64 -12.61
N ALA A 92 -53.91 -44.45 -11.78
CA ALA A 92 -53.23 -45.51 -11.05
C ALA A 92 -53.08 -46.73 -11.97
N LEU A 93 -51.88 -47.31 -12.05
CA LEU A 93 -51.64 -48.52 -12.82
C LEU A 93 -51.62 -49.73 -11.90
N TRP A 94 -52.54 -50.65 -12.11
CA TRP A 94 -52.57 -51.95 -11.47
C TRP A 94 -51.81 -52.97 -12.31
N LEU A 95 -50.98 -53.77 -11.66
CA LEU A 95 -50.24 -54.87 -12.25
C LEU A 95 -50.63 -56.17 -11.56
N ARG A 96 -50.78 -57.25 -12.35
CA ARG A 96 -50.94 -58.63 -11.88
C ARG A 96 -49.83 -59.48 -12.46
N VAL A 97 -49.04 -60.10 -11.58
CA VAL A 97 -47.92 -60.99 -11.95
C VAL A 97 -48.18 -62.36 -11.38
N GLU A 98 -48.17 -63.37 -12.23
CA GLU A 98 -48.24 -64.77 -11.80
C GLU A 98 -46.81 -65.31 -11.66
N LEU A 99 -46.50 -65.93 -10.52
CA LEU A 99 -45.20 -66.53 -10.21
C LEU A 99 -45.35 -68.05 -10.12
N ASP A 100 -44.38 -68.78 -10.65
CA ASP A 100 -44.26 -70.23 -10.49
C ASP A 100 -42.94 -70.55 -9.79
N VAL A 101 -42.99 -70.85 -8.49
CA VAL A 101 -41.82 -70.97 -7.61
C VAL A 101 -41.45 -72.43 -7.38
N ALA A 102 -40.30 -72.86 -7.87
CA ALA A 102 -39.77 -74.20 -7.60
C ALA A 102 -39.48 -74.41 -6.10
N GLU A 103 -39.63 -75.65 -5.61
CA GLU A 103 -39.39 -75.97 -4.19
C GLU A 103 -37.98 -75.60 -3.72
N THR A 104 -36.97 -75.79 -4.57
CA THR A 104 -35.56 -75.46 -4.29
C THR A 104 -35.29 -73.95 -4.35
N ALA A 105 -36.23 -73.17 -4.86
CA ALA A 105 -36.11 -71.74 -5.07
C ALA A 105 -36.88 -70.90 -4.04
N ALA A 106 -37.77 -71.51 -3.23
CA ALA A 106 -38.49 -70.83 -2.17
C ALA A 106 -37.53 -70.18 -1.15
N GLY A 107 -37.88 -68.98 -0.68
CA GLY A 107 -37.04 -68.22 0.24
C GLY A 107 -37.22 -66.72 0.14
N ARG A 108 -36.26 -65.98 0.69
CA ARG A 108 -36.29 -64.52 0.73
C ARG A 108 -35.78 -63.92 -0.58
N TYR A 109 -36.57 -63.02 -1.15
CA TYR A 109 -36.24 -62.23 -2.32
C TYR A 109 -36.43 -60.74 -2.03
N PHE A 110 -35.69 -59.92 -2.76
CA PHE A 110 -35.85 -58.48 -2.79
C PHE A 110 -36.54 -58.07 -4.08
N LEU A 111 -37.72 -57.47 -3.96
CA LEU A 111 -38.37 -56.80 -5.07
C LEU A 111 -37.76 -55.41 -5.20
N THR A 112 -37.17 -55.11 -6.35
CA THR A 112 -36.52 -53.83 -6.60
C THR A 112 -37.23 -53.04 -7.68
N LEU A 113 -37.20 -51.72 -7.53
CA LEU A 113 -37.62 -50.74 -8.51
C LEU A 113 -36.46 -49.77 -8.74
N ASP A 114 -35.72 -49.94 -9.84
CA ASP A 114 -34.57 -49.09 -10.21
C ASP A 114 -35.01 -47.76 -10.83
N VAL A 115 -35.89 -47.06 -10.10
CA VAL A 115 -36.35 -45.70 -10.33
C VAL A 115 -36.43 -45.04 -8.96
N PRO A 116 -35.34 -44.40 -8.47
CA PRO A 116 -35.28 -43.89 -7.10
C PRO A 116 -36.40 -42.90 -6.77
N ASN A 117 -36.75 -42.04 -7.74
CA ASN A 117 -37.71 -40.94 -7.56
C ASN A 117 -39.15 -41.36 -7.90
N PHE A 118 -39.48 -42.64 -7.74
CA PHE A 118 -40.83 -43.15 -8.00
C PHE A 118 -41.71 -42.91 -6.78
N ASP A 119 -42.87 -42.26 -6.95
CA ASP A 119 -43.65 -41.77 -5.80
C ASP A 119 -44.15 -42.91 -4.91
N GLN A 120 -44.91 -43.88 -5.47
CA GLN A 120 -45.47 -44.96 -4.67
C GLN A 120 -45.83 -46.21 -5.51
N LEU A 121 -45.36 -47.36 -5.06
CA LEU A 121 -45.70 -48.70 -5.53
C LEU A 121 -46.13 -49.56 -4.35
N ASP A 122 -47.42 -49.83 -4.26
CA ASP A 122 -47.99 -50.72 -3.24
C ASP A 122 -48.01 -52.15 -3.75
N VAL A 123 -47.65 -53.12 -2.92
CA VAL A 123 -47.52 -54.53 -3.28
C VAL A 123 -48.36 -55.40 -2.36
N TRP A 124 -49.22 -56.23 -2.94
CA TRP A 124 -50.00 -57.25 -2.25
C TRP A 124 -49.67 -58.62 -2.82
N ASN A 125 -49.65 -59.63 -1.96
CA ASN A 125 -49.40 -61.00 -2.35
C ASN A 125 -50.57 -61.93 -1.98
N SER A 126 -50.53 -63.16 -2.50
CA SER A 126 -51.60 -64.16 -2.31
C SER A 126 -51.41 -65.02 -1.05
N TRP A 127 -50.25 -64.98 -0.39
CA TRP A 127 -49.88 -65.90 0.69
C TRP A 127 -49.77 -65.26 2.09
N SER A 128 -49.74 -63.93 2.22
CA SER A 128 -49.59 -63.20 3.49
C SER A 128 -50.92 -62.82 4.18
N GLY A 129 -52.05 -63.41 3.77
CA GLY A 129 -53.39 -63.14 4.31
C GLY A 129 -54.27 -62.26 3.41
N ALA A 130 -55.59 -62.31 3.63
CA ALA A 130 -56.60 -61.70 2.75
C ALA A 130 -56.62 -60.16 2.81
N GLY A 131 -55.73 -59.50 2.05
CA GLY A 131 -55.84 -58.08 1.69
C GLY A 131 -54.90 -57.11 2.41
N ALA A 132 -54.03 -57.60 3.30
CA ALA A 132 -53.00 -56.76 3.92
C ALA A 132 -51.92 -56.34 2.90
N LEU A 133 -51.49 -55.08 2.97
CA LEU A 133 -50.38 -54.57 2.18
C LEU A 133 -49.10 -55.34 2.57
N SER A 134 -48.52 -56.03 1.59
CA SER A 134 -47.36 -56.90 1.82
C SER A 134 -46.05 -56.09 1.83
N ALA A 135 -45.95 -55.08 0.97
CA ALA A 135 -44.84 -54.13 0.96
C ALA A 135 -45.25 -52.83 0.26
N ALA A 136 -44.49 -51.76 0.49
CA ALA A 136 -44.60 -50.52 -0.26
C ALA A 136 -43.20 -50.05 -0.65
N LEU A 137 -43.07 -49.48 -1.85
CA LEU A 137 -41.82 -48.92 -2.38
C LEU A 137 -42.07 -47.50 -2.87
N GLY A 138 -41.11 -46.61 -2.71
CA GLY A 138 -41.20 -45.26 -3.25
C GLY A 138 -40.25 -44.28 -2.58
N ASP A 139 -40.08 -43.12 -3.19
CA ASP A 139 -39.13 -42.09 -2.77
C ASP A 139 -39.39 -41.53 -1.36
N ARG A 140 -40.64 -41.61 -0.89
CA ARG A 140 -41.09 -41.17 0.44
C ARG A 140 -41.38 -42.31 1.41
N ILE A 141 -41.14 -43.56 1.00
CA ILE A 141 -41.39 -44.73 1.83
C ILE A 141 -40.07 -45.17 2.45
N ALA A 142 -40.05 -45.34 3.78
CA ALA A 142 -38.88 -45.83 4.47
C ALA A 142 -38.47 -47.20 3.90
N MET A 143 -37.24 -47.29 3.41
CA MET A 143 -36.73 -48.50 2.77
C MET A 143 -36.58 -49.61 3.81
N ALA A 144 -37.09 -50.81 3.48
CA ALA A 144 -36.92 -51.98 4.33
C ALA A 144 -35.45 -52.43 4.42
N VAL A 145 -34.68 -52.21 3.34
CA VAL A 145 -33.24 -52.47 3.25
C VAL A 145 -32.58 -51.24 2.65
N PRO A 146 -31.62 -50.59 3.34
CA PRO A 146 -30.89 -49.44 2.79
C PRO A 146 -30.17 -49.80 1.50
N ASN A 147 -30.54 -49.16 0.39
CA ASN A 147 -29.96 -49.37 -0.94
C ASN A 147 -30.18 -48.11 -1.80
N ARG A 148 -29.51 -47.97 -2.95
CA ARG A 148 -29.77 -46.85 -3.87
C ARG A 148 -31.10 -47.00 -4.62
N VAL A 149 -31.60 -48.23 -4.73
CA VAL A 149 -32.84 -48.57 -5.44
C VAL A 149 -33.93 -48.92 -4.46
N ASN A 150 -35.15 -48.47 -4.73
CA ASN A 150 -36.33 -48.82 -3.96
C ASN A 150 -36.41 -50.34 -3.81
N THR A 151 -36.39 -50.83 -2.58
CA THR A 151 -36.29 -52.28 -2.27
C THR A 151 -37.30 -52.68 -1.20
N ALA A 152 -38.07 -53.73 -1.50
CA ALA A 152 -38.96 -54.39 -0.56
C ALA A 152 -38.55 -55.85 -0.34
N VAL A 153 -38.81 -56.37 0.86
CA VAL A 153 -38.55 -57.78 1.19
C VAL A 153 -39.81 -58.60 0.92
N LEU A 154 -39.66 -59.69 0.15
CA LEU A 154 -40.71 -60.66 -0.11
C LEU A 154 -40.20 -62.07 0.23
N ASP A 155 -40.85 -62.74 1.17
CA ASP A 155 -40.59 -64.16 1.44
C ASP A 155 -41.53 -65.00 0.55
N LEU A 156 -40.97 -65.63 -0.49
CA LEU A 156 -41.70 -66.40 -1.51
C LEU A 156 -41.83 -67.88 -1.12
N PRO A 157 -43.05 -68.40 -0.90
CA PRO A 157 -43.28 -69.83 -0.71
C PRO A 157 -43.25 -70.60 -2.04
N ALA A 158 -43.02 -71.91 -1.97
CA ALA A 158 -43.07 -72.79 -3.14
C ALA A 158 -44.48 -72.87 -3.75
N GLY A 159 -44.57 -73.13 -5.05
CA GLY A 159 -45.83 -73.24 -5.81
C GLY A 159 -46.21 -71.98 -6.57
N ARG A 160 -47.48 -71.93 -7.00
CA ARG A 160 -48.03 -70.82 -7.81
C ARG A 160 -48.64 -69.74 -6.96
N HIS A 161 -48.22 -68.51 -7.19
CA HIS A 161 -48.63 -67.36 -6.42
C HIS A 161 -48.86 -66.14 -7.30
N THR A 162 -49.85 -65.33 -6.93
CA THR A 162 -50.14 -64.06 -7.61
C THR A 162 -49.63 -62.88 -6.77
N LEU A 163 -48.99 -61.92 -7.44
CA LEU A 163 -48.66 -60.58 -6.93
C LEU A 163 -49.56 -59.54 -7.61
N TRP A 164 -50.14 -58.66 -6.80
CA TRP A 164 -50.82 -57.45 -7.26
C TRP A 164 -50.03 -56.23 -6.86
N MET A 165 -49.88 -55.28 -7.77
CA MET A 165 -49.16 -54.04 -7.49
C MET A 165 -49.97 -52.85 -7.97
N ARG A 166 -49.94 -51.75 -7.21
CA ARG A 166 -50.54 -50.47 -7.60
C ARG A 166 -49.46 -49.42 -7.67
N ALA A 167 -49.22 -48.93 -8.87
CA ALA A 167 -48.20 -47.94 -9.18
C ALA A 167 -48.86 -46.57 -9.38
N VAL A 168 -48.41 -45.57 -8.62
CA VAL A 168 -48.85 -44.18 -8.72
C VAL A 168 -47.60 -43.30 -8.73
N THR A 169 -47.48 -42.44 -9.74
CA THR A 169 -46.38 -41.49 -9.82
C THR A 169 -46.81 -40.20 -10.53
N THR A 170 -46.19 -39.09 -10.16
CA THR A 170 -46.25 -37.80 -10.88
C THR A 170 -45.18 -37.69 -11.98
N GLY A 171 -44.20 -38.60 -11.97
CA GLY A 171 -43.17 -38.78 -12.97
C GLY A 171 -43.64 -39.58 -14.20
N ALA A 172 -42.68 -39.96 -15.05
CA ALA A 172 -42.96 -40.86 -16.16
C ALA A 172 -43.13 -42.27 -15.61
N MET A 173 -44.23 -42.93 -15.94
CA MET A 173 -44.52 -44.27 -15.44
C MET A 173 -43.63 -45.29 -16.15
N VAL A 174 -42.65 -45.81 -15.40
CA VAL A 174 -41.66 -46.80 -15.83
C VAL A 174 -41.47 -47.76 -14.65
N LEU A 175 -41.61 -49.06 -14.90
CA LEU A 175 -41.61 -50.09 -13.85
C LEU A 175 -40.63 -51.22 -14.18
N PRO A 176 -39.30 -50.98 -14.12
CA PRO A 176 -38.31 -52.03 -14.29
C PRO A 176 -38.23 -52.87 -13.02
N LEU A 177 -39.23 -53.74 -12.84
CA LEU A 177 -39.38 -54.56 -11.64
C LEU A 177 -38.54 -55.82 -11.75
N GLU A 178 -37.75 -56.09 -10.72
CA GLU A 178 -36.90 -57.28 -10.65
C GLU A 178 -36.97 -57.93 -9.27
N LEU A 179 -36.89 -59.26 -9.23
CA LEU A 179 -36.69 -60.04 -8.02
C LEU A 179 -35.22 -60.46 -7.93
N TRP A 180 -34.62 -60.21 -6.79
CA TRP A 180 -33.22 -60.53 -6.53
C TRP A 180 -33.06 -61.40 -5.30
N ARG A 181 -32.08 -62.31 -5.32
CA ARG A 181 -31.59 -62.91 -4.09
C ARG A 181 -30.77 -61.88 -3.29
N PRO A 182 -30.87 -61.85 -1.95
CA PRO A 182 -30.22 -60.81 -1.13
C PRO A 182 -28.73 -60.62 -1.42
N GLU A 183 -27.96 -61.70 -1.56
CA GLU A 183 -26.51 -61.65 -1.81
C GLU A 183 -26.19 -61.13 -3.22
N ALA A 184 -27.04 -61.44 -4.20
CA ALA A 184 -26.82 -61.09 -5.59
C ALA A 184 -27.09 -59.61 -5.87
N LEU A 185 -28.10 -59.02 -5.21
CA LEU A 185 -28.37 -57.59 -5.34
C LEU A 185 -27.18 -56.76 -4.86
N TRP A 186 -26.59 -57.13 -3.73
CA TRP A 186 -25.45 -56.42 -3.16
C TRP A 186 -24.24 -56.41 -4.10
N VAL A 187 -23.90 -57.58 -4.66
CA VAL A 187 -22.79 -57.72 -5.61
C VAL A 187 -23.05 -56.93 -6.91
N ALA A 188 -24.29 -56.97 -7.41
CA ALA A 188 -24.66 -56.25 -8.63
C ALA A 188 -24.61 -54.72 -8.45
N GLU A 189 -24.99 -54.22 -7.27
CA GLU A 189 -25.07 -52.78 -7.00
C GLU A 189 -23.75 -52.15 -6.55
N GLN A 190 -22.83 -52.94 -5.99
CA GLN A 190 -21.54 -52.44 -5.49
C GLN A 190 -20.76 -51.63 -6.54
N GLY A 191 -20.70 -52.11 -7.79
CA GLY A 191 -19.99 -51.41 -8.86
C GLY A 191 -20.63 -50.07 -9.24
N ARG A 192 -21.96 -49.99 -9.22
CA ARG A 192 -22.71 -48.76 -9.54
C ARG A 192 -22.56 -47.73 -8.44
N ILE A 193 -22.73 -48.14 -7.19
CA ILE A 193 -22.54 -47.29 -6.01
C ILE A 193 -21.12 -46.71 -6.03
N GLN A 194 -20.09 -47.53 -6.26
CA GLN A 194 -18.70 -47.06 -6.35
C GLN A 194 -18.50 -46.05 -7.47
N LEU A 195 -19.01 -46.33 -8.67
CA LEU A 195 -18.89 -45.42 -9.82
C LEU A 195 -19.57 -44.08 -9.54
N HIS A 196 -20.84 -44.11 -9.13
CA HIS A 196 -21.63 -42.89 -8.89
C HIS A 196 -21.09 -42.08 -7.72
N THR A 197 -20.63 -42.74 -6.65
CA THR A 197 -20.01 -42.05 -5.50
C THR A 197 -18.70 -41.39 -5.93
N THR A 198 -17.87 -42.08 -6.72
CA THR A 198 -16.61 -41.53 -7.24
C THR A 198 -16.86 -40.32 -8.14
N LEU A 199 -17.82 -40.41 -9.07
CA LEU A 199 -18.17 -39.30 -9.96
C LEU A 199 -18.71 -38.10 -9.18
N THR A 200 -19.55 -38.34 -8.17
CA THR A 200 -20.08 -37.29 -7.29
C THR A 200 -18.96 -36.63 -6.48
N ALA A 201 -18.02 -37.42 -5.93
CA ALA A 201 -16.87 -36.91 -5.19
C ALA A 201 -15.93 -36.09 -6.08
N VAL A 202 -15.67 -36.52 -7.31
CA VAL A 202 -14.87 -35.77 -8.30
C VAL A 202 -15.56 -34.45 -8.66
N ALA A 203 -16.88 -34.46 -8.90
CA ALA A 203 -17.64 -33.25 -9.17
C ALA A 203 -17.61 -32.30 -7.96
N ALA A 204 -17.80 -32.80 -6.74
CA ALA A 204 -17.71 -32.00 -5.52
C ALA A 204 -16.31 -31.37 -5.35
N LEU A 205 -15.24 -32.15 -5.55
CA LEU A 205 -13.86 -31.65 -5.49
C LEU A 205 -13.61 -30.58 -6.56
N LEU A 206 -14.07 -30.80 -7.78
CA LEU A 206 -13.96 -29.83 -8.88
C LEU A 206 -14.71 -28.53 -8.55
N GLY A 207 -15.92 -28.63 -8.01
CA GLY A 207 -16.74 -27.49 -7.58
C GLY A 207 -16.07 -26.71 -6.44
N MET A 208 -15.60 -27.38 -5.40
CA MET A 208 -14.88 -26.75 -4.28
C MET A 208 -13.59 -26.08 -4.74
N THR A 209 -12.82 -26.74 -5.61
CA THR A 209 -11.59 -26.16 -6.18
C THR A 209 -11.90 -24.93 -7.03
N ALA A 210 -12.96 -24.98 -7.84
CA ALA A 210 -13.40 -23.83 -8.62
C ALA A 210 -13.88 -22.68 -7.74
N LEU A 211 -14.55 -22.96 -6.62
CA LEU A 211 -14.97 -21.95 -5.65
C LEU A 211 -13.77 -21.28 -4.97
N ALA A 212 -12.81 -22.08 -4.51
CA ALA A 212 -11.57 -21.58 -3.90
C ALA A 212 -10.75 -20.74 -4.90
N LEU A 213 -10.63 -21.19 -6.15
CA LEU A 213 -9.94 -20.45 -7.20
C LEU A 213 -10.70 -19.19 -7.60
N GLY A 214 -12.03 -19.26 -7.68
CA GLY A 214 -12.88 -18.13 -8.05
C GLY A 214 -12.85 -17.01 -7.01
N THR A 215 -12.88 -17.37 -5.73
CA THR A 215 -12.72 -16.42 -4.62
C THR A 215 -11.30 -15.84 -4.60
N ALA A 216 -10.25 -16.68 -4.69
CA ALA A 216 -8.86 -16.22 -4.71
C ALA A 216 -8.53 -15.31 -5.90
N LEU A 217 -9.11 -15.56 -7.07
CA LEU A 217 -8.90 -14.76 -8.29
C LEU A 217 -9.94 -13.65 -8.48
N SER A 218 -10.88 -13.46 -7.54
CA SER A 218 -12.01 -12.53 -7.67
C SER A 218 -12.79 -12.71 -8.99
N SER A 219 -12.91 -13.94 -9.48
CA SER A 219 -13.57 -14.29 -10.73
C SER A 219 -14.98 -14.82 -10.48
N LEU A 220 -15.99 -13.99 -10.74
CA LEU A 220 -17.41 -14.37 -10.63
C LEU A 220 -17.77 -15.55 -11.54
N ALA A 221 -17.15 -15.66 -12.71
CA ALA A 221 -17.37 -16.79 -13.61
C ALA A 221 -17.00 -18.13 -12.94
N LEU A 222 -15.87 -18.22 -12.26
CA LEU A 222 -15.48 -19.44 -11.54
C LEU A 222 -16.39 -19.74 -10.35
N VAL A 223 -16.87 -18.72 -9.65
CA VAL A 223 -17.81 -18.88 -8.53
C VAL A 223 -19.15 -19.44 -9.03
N PHE A 224 -19.70 -18.89 -10.12
CA PHE A 224 -20.94 -19.42 -10.71
C PHE A 224 -20.75 -20.82 -11.30
N TYR A 225 -19.60 -21.09 -11.93
CA TYR A 225 -19.25 -22.44 -12.38
C TYR A 225 -19.20 -23.44 -11.22
N ALA A 226 -18.60 -23.06 -10.08
CA ALA A 226 -18.60 -23.89 -8.89
C ALA A 226 -20.01 -24.19 -8.39
N GLY A 227 -20.89 -23.18 -8.35
CA GLY A 227 -22.31 -23.36 -8.01
C GLY A 227 -23.03 -24.32 -8.96
N ALA A 228 -22.79 -24.22 -10.28
CA ALA A 228 -23.34 -25.12 -11.28
C ALA A 228 -22.86 -26.56 -11.07
N VAL A 229 -21.55 -26.76 -10.84
CA VAL A 229 -20.97 -28.09 -10.60
C VAL A 229 -21.52 -28.73 -9.32
N LEU A 230 -21.54 -27.99 -8.21
CA LEU A 230 -21.99 -28.51 -6.92
C LEU A 230 -23.49 -28.85 -6.94
N SER A 231 -24.34 -27.95 -7.44
CA SER A 231 -25.78 -28.20 -7.54
C SER A 231 -26.11 -29.38 -8.47
N THR A 232 -25.33 -29.54 -9.54
CA THR A 232 -25.51 -30.69 -10.44
C THR A 232 -24.96 -31.99 -9.86
N ALA A 233 -23.92 -31.95 -9.02
CA ALA A 233 -23.46 -33.13 -8.28
C ALA A 233 -24.55 -33.63 -7.33
N VAL A 234 -25.27 -32.73 -6.65
CA VAL A 234 -26.42 -33.08 -5.82
C VAL A 234 -27.58 -33.64 -6.67
N HIS A 235 -27.90 -33.01 -7.80
CA HIS A 235 -28.88 -33.54 -8.75
C HIS A 235 -28.52 -34.95 -9.24
N PHE A 236 -27.25 -35.20 -9.56
CA PHE A 236 -26.75 -36.49 -10.01
C PHE A 236 -26.88 -37.55 -8.91
N MET A 237 -26.55 -37.19 -7.67
CA MET A 237 -26.70 -38.06 -6.51
C MET A 237 -28.17 -38.49 -6.31
N ALA A 238 -29.09 -37.53 -6.34
CA ALA A 238 -30.53 -37.77 -6.20
C ALA A 238 -31.13 -38.58 -7.37
N MET A 239 -30.75 -38.27 -8.62
CA MET A 239 -31.21 -39.04 -9.80
C MET A 239 -30.79 -40.53 -9.77
N ASN A 240 -29.74 -40.88 -9.02
CA ASN A 240 -29.24 -42.25 -8.90
C ASN A 240 -29.52 -42.90 -7.52
N GLY A 241 -30.24 -42.22 -6.62
CA GLY A 241 -30.63 -42.74 -5.30
C GLY A 241 -29.49 -42.83 -4.29
N LEU A 242 -28.37 -42.15 -4.52
CA LEU A 242 -27.24 -42.12 -3.58
C LEU A 242 -27.53 -41.25 -2.35
N ASP A 243 -28.39 -40.25 -2.50
CA ASP A 243 -28.86 -39.39 -1.42
C ASP A 243 -29.62 -40.20 -0.37
N MET A 244 -30.42 -41.19 -0.78
CA MET A 244 -31.10 -42.14 0.12
C MET A 244 -30.14 -42.97 0.98
N MET A 245 -28.89 -43.16 0.54
CA MET A 245 -27.87 -43.91 1.28
C MET A 245 -26.94 -43.02 2.11
N MET A 246 -26.62 -41.81 1.63
CA MET A 246 -25.52 -40.99 2.16
C MET A 246 -25.98 -39.76 2.96
N LEU A 247 -27.21 -39.30 2.73
CA LEU A 247 -27.77 -38.16 3.45
C LEU A 247 -28.94 -38.63 4.29
N GLU A 248 -28.95 -38.28 5.58
CA GLU A 248 -30.22 -38.31 6.31
C GLU A 248 -31.18 -37.37 5.58
N THR A 249 -32.34 -37.87 5.18
CA THR A 249 -33.42 -37.19 4.43
C THR A 249 -33.94 -35.91 5.11
N HIS A 250 -33.36 -35.49 6.24
CA HIS A 250 -33.78 -34.40 7.10
C HIS A 250 -32.87 -33.16 7.07
N LEU A 251 -31.73 -33.17 6.35
CA LEU A 251 -30.80 -32.04 6.38
C LEU A 251 -31.42 -30.72 5.87
N PHE A 252 -32.27 -30.76 4.84
CA PHE A 252 -33.06 -29.61 4.36
C PHE A 252 -34.38 -30.07 3.71
N PRO A 253 -35.51 -29.36 3.91
CA PRO A 253 -36.76 -29.65 3.22
C PRO A 253 -36.59 -29.64 1.69
N GLY A 254 -36.97 -30.73 1.01
CA GLY A 254 -36.91 -30.91 -0.46
C GLY A 254 -35.56 -31.20 -1.07
N ASN A 255 -34.57 -31.58 -0.26
CA ASN A 255 -33.31 -32.13 -0.73
C ASN A 255 -33.50 -33.37 -1.65
N ASP A 256 -34.58 -34.09 -1.38
CA ASP A 256 -35.12 -35.27 -2.04
C ASP A 256 -35.76 -34.99 -3.42
N ASN A 257 -35.90 -33.71 -3.84
CA ASN A 257 -36.39 -33.38 -5.18
C ASN A 257 -35.26 -33.07 -6.17
N PRO A 258 -34.85 -34.03 -7.02
CA PRO A 258 -33.76 -33.83 -7.97
C PRO A 258 -34.04 -32.74 -9.01
N PHE A 259 -35.31 -32.44 -9.32
CA PHE A 259 -35.65 -31.43 -10.32
C PHE A 259 -35.41 -29.99 -9.82
N VAL A 260 -35.49 -29.77 -8.51
CA VAL A 260 -35.14 -28.48 -7.89
C VAL A 260 -33.65 -28.21 -8.06
N TRP A 261 -32.81 -29.19 -7.74
CA TRP A 261 -31.37 -29.08 -7.93
C TRP A 261 -30.98 -28.88 -9.40
N ARG A 262 -31.76 -29.44 -10.34
CA ARG A 262 -31.56 -29.14 -11.77
C ARG A 262 -31.90 -27.70 -12.14
N ALA A 263 -32.90 -27.10 -11.50
CA ALA A 263 -33.25 -25.70 -11.69
C ALA A 263 -32.19 -24.76 -11.11
N VAL A 264 -31.70 -25.07 -9.90
CA VAL A 264 -30.59 -24.35 -9.25
C VAL A 264 -29.35 -24.37 -10.14
N SER A 265 -28.99 -25.55 -10.66
CA SER A 265 -27.93 -25.72 -11.64
C SER A 265 -28.12 -24.84 -12.88
N GLY A 266 -29.32 -24.85 -13.48
CA GLY A 266 -29.64 -23.98 -14.62
C GLY A 266 -29.52 -22.48 -14.35
N VAL A 267 -29.82 -22.01 -13.14
CA VAL A 267 -29.61 -20.61 -12.73
C VAL A 267 -28.11 -20.28 -12.69
N PHE A 268 -27.30 -21.16 -12.10
CA PHE A 268 -25.85 -21.00 -12.08
C PHE A 268 -25.23 -21.07 -13.47
N ASP A 269 -25.76 -21.93 -14.34
CA ASP A 269 -25.36 -22.01 -15.74
C ASP A 269 -25.60 -20.69 -16.49
N ALA A 270 -26.79 -20.09 -16.31
CA ALA A 270 -27.11 -18.79 -16.89
C ALA A 270 -26.18 -17.68 -16.33
N ALA A 271 -25.96 -17.65 -15.02
CA ALA A 271 -25.06 -16.69 -14.37
C ALA A 271 -23.60 -16.87 -14.85
N PHE A 272 -23.15 -18.11 -15.01
CA PHE A 272 -21.85 -18.44 -15.58
C PHE A 272 -21.71 -17.88 -16.99
N LEU A 273 -22.69 -18.09 -17.87
CA LEU A 273 -22.63 -17.54 -19.23
C LEU A 273 -22.60 -16.01 -19.25
N LEU A 274 -23.40 -15.36 -18.41
CA LEU A 274 -23.41 -13.90 -18.27
C LEU A 274 -22.05 -13.35 -17.82
N ALA A 275 -21.32 -14.10 -16.99
CA ALA A 275 -19.99 -13.73 -16.50
C ALA A 275 -18.84 -14.12 -17.45
N ALA A 276 -18.93 -15.26 -18.12
CA ALA A 276 -17.82 -15.88 -18.85
C ALA A 276 -17.80 -15.57 -20.36
N LEU A 277 -18.96 -15.32 -20.97
CA LEU A 277 -19.04 -15.00 -22.40
C LEU A 277 -19.04 -13.48 -22.66
N PRO A 278 -18.42 -13.00 -23.74
CA PRO A 278 -18.45 -11.59 -24.14
C PRO A 278 -19.80 -11.23 -24.81
N LEU A 279 -20.90 -11.48 -24.12
CA LEU A 279 -22.27 -11.30 -24.63
C LEU A 279 -22.55 -9.85 -25.00
N ARG A 280 -22.01 -8.87 -24.25
CA ARG A 280 -22.19 -7.44 -24.55
C ARG A 280 -21.69 -7.06 -25.95
N ARG A 281 -20.66 -7.76 -26.44
CA ARG A 281 -20.02 -7.47 -27.73
C ARG A 281 -20.67 -8.23 -28.89
N HIS A 282 -21.10 -9.47 -28.67
CA HIS A 282 -21.48 -10.38 -29.78
C HIS A 282 -22.92 -10.90 -29.71
N ALA A 283 -23.57 -10.86 -28.55
CA ALA A 283 -24.92 -11.44 -28.33
C ALA A 283 -25.72 -10.63 -27.29
N ARG A 284 -25.80 -9.30 -27.47
CA ARG A 284 -26.41 -8.37 -26.50
C ARG A 284 -27.87 -8.68 -26.15
N TRP A 285 -28.62 -9.26 -27.08
CA TRP A 285 -30.00 -9.68 -26.87
C TRP A 285 -30.12 -10.79 -25.80
N ALA A 286 -29.08 -11.62 -25.65
CA ALA A 286 -29.10 -12.75 -24.74
C ALA A 286 -29.00 -12.32 -23.27
N ILE A 287 -28.43 -11.14 -22.98
CA ILE A 287 -28.25 -10.64 -21.61
C ILE A 287 -29.59 -10.47 -20.88
N PRO A 288 -30.57 -9.69 -21.39
CA PRO A 288 -31.85 -9.53 -20.71
C PRO A 288 -32.64 -10.83 -20.67
N VAL A 289 -32.53 -11.69 -21.68
CA VAL A 289 -33.24 -12.98 -21.74
C VAL A 289 -32.69 -13.97 -20.71
N LEU A 290 -31.37 -14.20 -20.69
CA LEU A 290 -30.73 -15.07 -19.71
C LEU A 290 -30.89 -14.53 -18.28
N GLY A 291 -30.80 -13.21 -18.10
CA GLY A 291 -31.05 -12.57 -16.81
C GLY A 291 -32.48 -12.78 -16.32
N ALA A 292 -33.49 -12.59 -17.19
CA ALA A 292 -34.88 -12.83 -16.86
C ALA A 292 -35.16 -14.32 -16.55
N LEU A 293 -34.59 -15.24 -17.33
CA LEU A 293 -34.72 -16.68 -17.08
C LEU A 293 -34.05 -17.11 -15.77
N ALA A 294 -32.87 -16.56 -15.46
CA ALA A 294 -32.18 -16.83 -14.19
C ALA A 294 -32.99 -16.29 -12.99
N LEU A 295 -33.52 -15.06 -13.08
CA LEU A 295 -34.38 -14.48 -12.05
C LEU A 295 -35.68 -15.26 -11.87
N LEU A 296 -36.32 -15.67 -12.98
CA LEU A 296 -37.47 -16.54 -12.95
C LEU A 296 -37.12 -17.88 -12.29
N GLY A 297 -35.94 -18.43 -12.54
CA GLY A 297 -35.45 -19.64 -11.88
C GLY A 297 -35.30 -19.48 -10.38
N VAL A 298 -34.67 -18.40 -9.93
CA VAL A 298 -34.58 -18.08 -8.50
C VAL A 298 -35.97 -17.92 -7.90
N ALA A 299 -36.86 -17.18 -8.54
CA ALA A 299 -38.24 -16.99 -8.08
C ALA A 299 -39.00 -18.31 -8.00
N VAL A 300 -38.82 -19.20 -8.98
CA VAL A 300 -39.40 -20.54 -8.98
C VAL A 300 -38.80 -21.35 -7.83
N VAL A 301 -37.48 -21.45 -7.67
CA VAL A 301 -36.87 -22.19 -6.55
C VAL A 301 -37.34 -21.67 -5.18
N VAL A 302 -37.39 -20.35 -4.99
CA VAL A 302 -37.82 -19.73 -3.73
C VAL A 302 -39.33 -19.92 -3.48
N ALA A 303 -40.17 -19.75 -4.51
CA ALA A 303 -41.61 -19.95 -4.40
C ALA A 303 -41.96 -21.44 -4.20
N LEU A 304 -41.12 -22.35 -4.70
CA LEU A 304 -41.27 -23.78 -4.53
C LEU A 304 -40.78 -24.27 -3.16
N TYR A 305 -39.85 -23.56 -2.52
CA TYR A 305 -39.24 -23.96 -1.24
C TYR A 305 -40.25 -24.33 -0.13
N PRO A 306 -41.37 -23.60 0.08
CA PRO A 306 -42.36 -23.95 1.10
C PRO A 306 -43.24 -25.16 0.77
N PHE A 307 -43.22 -25.65 -0.48
CA PHE A 307 -44.11 -26.70 -0.97
C PHE A 307 -43.37 -28.01 -1.29
N LEU A 308 -42.13 -28.14 -0.84
CA LEU A 308 -41.30 -29.32 -1.09
C LEU A 308 -41.84 -30.59 -0.38
N ASP A 309 -42.65 -30.44 0.67
CA ASP A 309 -43.27 -31.56 1.40
C ASP A 309 -44.40 -32.29 0.65
N GLY A 310 -44.72 -31.93 -0.60
CA GLY A 310 -45.73 -32.63 -1.40
C GLY A 310 -45.61 -32.34 -2.90
N TYR A 311 -45.63 -33.38 -3.74
CA TYR A 311 -45.76 -33.25 -5.19
C TYR A 311 -47.15 -32.73 -5.58
N ALA A 312 -47.50 -31.49 -5.20
CA ALA A 312 -48.80 -30.91 -5.54
C ALA A 312 -48.94 -30.76 -7.07
N ARG A 313 -50.13 -31.07 -7.58
CA ARG A 313 -50.49 -31.05 -9.02
C ARG A 313 -50.04 -29.82 -9.84
N PRO A 314 -50.03 -28.56 -9.34
CA PRO A 314 -49.52 -27.43 -10.14
C PRO A 314 -48.02 -27.52 -10.48
N PHE A 315 -47.23 -28.32 -9.74
CA PHE A 315 -45.77 -28.44 -9.96
C PHE A 315 -45.39 -29.37 -11.13
N VAL A 316 -46.32 -30.24 -11.56
CA VAL A 316 -46.18 -31.07 -12.77
C VAL A 316 -46.38 -30.23 -14.04
N LEU A 317 -47.17 -29.16 -13.97
CA LEU A 317 -47.45 -28.27 -15.11
C LEU A 317 -46.35 -27.23 -15.34
N LEU A 318 -45.65 -26.81 -14.28
CA LEU A 318 -44.58 -25.81 -14.33
C LEU A 318 -43.19 -26.43 -14.11
N ARG A 319 -42.89 -27.57 -14.76
CA ARG A 319 -41.66 -28.33 -14.47
C ARG A 319 -40.44 -27.42 -14.54
N PRO A 320 -39.63 -27.32 -13.47
CA PRO A 320 -38.40 -26.53 -13.46
C PRO A 320 -37.41 -26.92 -14.58
N SER A 321 -37.51 -28.15 -15.09
CA SER A 321 -36.75 -28.61 -16.26
C SER A 321 -37.05 -27.84 -17.55
N GLY A 322 -38.27 -27.32 -17.72
CA GLY A 322 -38.61 -26.48 -18.87
C GLY A 322 -37.82 -25.17 -18.89
N LEU A 323 -37.62 -24.56 -17.73
CA LEU A 323 -36.80 -23.36 -17.60
C LEU A 323 -35.33 -23.66 -17.94
N THR A 324 -34.78 -24.76 -17.42
CA THR A 324 -33.41 -25.20 -17.75
C THR A 324 -33.24 -25.45 -19.25
N LEU A 325 -34.25 -26.03 -19.92
CA LEU A 325 -34.25 -26.20 -21.39
C LEU A 325 -34.31 -24.87 -22.16
N MET A 326 -35.03 -23.87 -21.65
CA MET A 326 -35.03 -22.52 -22.24
C MET A 326 -33.68 -21.84 -22.08
N ILE A 327 -33.06 -21.92 -20.89
CA ILE A 327 -31.71 -21.42 -20.63
C ILE A 327 -30.70 -22.09 -21.57
N LEU A 328 -30.80 -23.41 -21.71
CA LEU A 328 -30.00 -24.21 -22.62
C LEU A 328 -30.14 -23.73 -24.07
N ALA A 329 -31.36 -23.61 -24.58
CA ALA A 329 -31.60 -23.17 -25.95
C ALA A 329 -31.08 -21.74 -26.22
N VAL A 330 -31.35 -20.81 -25.31
CA VAL A 330 -30.91 -19.41 -25.42
C VAL A 330 -29.39 -19.31 -25.35
N GLY A 331 -28.74 -20.01 -24.42
CA GLY A 331 -27.29 -19.92 -24.28
C GLY A 331 -26.55 -20.73 -25.36
N ILE A 332 -27.09 -21.81 -25.95
CA ILE A 332 -26.53 -22.43 -27.17
C ILE A 332 -26.52 -21.38 -28.28
N ALA A 333 -27.63 -20.69 -28.51
CA ALA A 333 -27.72 -19.67 -29.55
C ALA A 333 -26.74 -18.50 -29.30
N ALA A 334 -26.63 -18.04 -28.05
CA ALA A 334 -25.70 -16.99 -27.67
C ALA A 334 -24.23 -17.42 -27.83
N ALA A 335 -23.89 -18.63 -27.38
CA ALA A 335 -22.54 -19.20 -27.49
C ALA A 335 -22.15 -19.42 -28.96
N LEU A 336 -23.08 -19.89 -29.80
CA LEU A 336 -22.87 -20.04 -31.23
C LEU A 336 -22.60 -18.69 -31.90
N GLN A 337 -23.35 -17.64 -31.57
CA GLN A 337 -23.07 -16.29 -32.05
C GLN A 337 -21.69 -15.78 -31.61
N CYS A 338 -21.32 -15.97 -30.35
CA CYS A 338 -19.97 -15.63 -29.88
C CYS A 338 -18.88 -16.42 -30.64
N ARG A 339 -19.13 -17.69 -30.93
CA ARG A 339 -18.20 -18.56 -31.67
C ARG A 339 -18.04 -18.13 -33.13
N LEU A 340 -19.13 -17.76 -33.78
CA LEU A 340 -19.14 -17.25 -35.16
C LEU A 340 -18.45 -15.87 -35.24
N ALA A 341 -18.54 -15.07 -34.17
CA ALA A 341 -17.81 -13.81 -34.05
C ALA A 341 -16.32 -13.95 -33.67
N GLY A 342 -15.79 -15.18 -33.65
CA GLY A 342 -14.36 -15.45 -33.43
C GLY A 342 -13.95 -15.74 -31.98
N HIS A 343 -14.88 -15.75 -31.01
CA HIS A 343 -14.58 -16.12 -29.63
C HIS A 343 -14.48 -17.64 -29.47
N ARG A 344 -13.29 -18.19 -29.74
CA ARG A 344 -13.01 -19.64 -29.71
C ARG A 344 -13.44 -20.37 -28.42
N PRO A 345 -13.31 -19.80 -27.20
CA PRO A 345 -13.71 -20.51 -25.98
C PRO A 345 -15.20 -20.89 -25.93
N ALA A 346 -16.07 -20.18 -26.67
CA ALA A 346 -17.50 -20.48 -26.73
C ALA A 346 -17.81 -21.86 -27.34
N THR A 347 -16.85 -22.48 -28.05
CA THR A 347 -16.99 -23.85 -28.59
C THR A 347 -17.33 -24.85 -27.50
N TRP A 348 -16.72 -24.74 -26.33
CA TRP A 348 -16.92 -25.67 -25.24
C TRP A 348 -18.32 -25.59 -24.66
N VAL A 349 -18.92 -24.40 -24.60
CA VAL A 349 -20.33 -24.24 -24.23
C VAL A 349 -21.22 -24.97 -25.23
N VAL A 350 -21.02 -24.72 -26.53
CA VAL A 350 -21.81 -25.36 -27.58
C VAL A 350 -21.70 -26.88 -27.52
N VAL A 351 -20.49 -27.43 -27.39
CA VAL A 351 -20.27 -28.88 -27.31
C VAL A 351 -20.93 -29.49 -26.07
N GLY A 352 -20.64 -28.95 -24.88
CA GLY A 352 -21.19 -29.46 -23.63
C GLY A 352 -22.72 -29.43 -23.62
N TRP A 353 -23.30 -28.36 -24.14
CA TRP A 353 -24.75 -28.17 -24.18
C TRP A 353 -25.45 -28.95 -25.30
N LEU A 354 -24.77 -29.26 -26.40
CA LEU A 354 -25.29 -30.21 -27.40
C LEU A 354 -25.34 -31.63 -26.83
N VAL A 355 -24.31 -32.04 -26.08
CA VAL A 355 -24.29 -33.34 -25.38
C VAL A 355 -25.44 -33.41 -24.36
N LEU A 356 -25.60 -32.36 -23.55
CA LEU A 356 -26.71 -32.25 -22.62
C LEU A 356 -28.07 -32.27 -23.33
N ALA A 357 -28.24 -31.50 -24.41
CA ALA A 357 -29.48 -31.46 -25.18
C ALA A 357 -29.84 -32.83 -25.77
N ALA A 358 -28.83 -33.57 -26.26
CA ALA A 358 -29.01 -34.95 -26.75
C ALA A 358 -29.45 -35.90 -25.63
N GLY A 359 -28.85 -35.79 -24.44
CA GLY A 359 -29.27 -36.54 -23.25
C GLY A 359 -30.71 -36.24 -22.86
N ASN A 360 -31.08 -34.96 -22.77
CA ASN A 360 -32.45 -34.54 -22.47
C ASN A 360 -33.47 -34.99 -23.53
N LEU A 361 -33.10 -34.93 -24.81
CA LEU A 361 -33.94 -35.43 -25.90
C LEU A 361 -34.15 -36.94 -25.78
N MET A 362 -33.11 -37.70 -25.46
CA MET A 362 -33.21 -39.14 -25.26
C MET A 362 -34.12 -39.48 -24.07
N ALA A 363 -33.99 -38.76 -22.95
CA ALA A 363 -34.90 -38.91 -21.81
C ALA A 363 -36.34 -38.56 -22.18
N ALA A 364 -36.56 -37.48 -22.95
CA ALA A 364 -37.89 -37.08 -23.40
C ALA A 364 -38.53 -38.13 -24.32
N LEU A 365 -37.78 -38.69 -25.28
CA LEU A 365 -38.25 -39.74 -26.18
C LEU A 365 -38.55 -41.05 -25.43
N ARG A 366 -37.71 -41.43 -24.46
CA ARG A 366 -37.95 -42.57 -23.57
C ARG A 366 -39.23 -42.37 -22.76
N ASN A 367 -39.37 -41.21 -22.12
CA ASN A 367 -40.55 -40.88 -21.32
C ASN A 367 -41.81 -40.71 -22.18
N ALA A 368 -41.71 -40.40 -23.47
CA ALA A 368 -42.84 -40.39 -24.40
C ALA A 368 -43.21 -41.80 -24.92
N GLY A 369 -42.52 -42.85 -24.47
CA GLY A 369 -42.72 -44.21 -24.93
C GLY A 369 -42.29 -44.44 -26.38
N VAL A 370 -41.38 -43.61 -26.91
CA VAL A 370 -40.78 -43.75 -28.25
C VAL A 370 -39.52 -44.61 -28.21
N LEU A 371 -38.69 -44.44 -27.18
CA LEU A 371 -37.53 -45.29 -26.92
C LEU A 371 -37.85 -46.29 -25.80
N PRO A 372 -37.37 -47.53 -25.90
CA PRO A 372 -37.51 -48.50 -24.82
C PRO A 372 -36.68 -48.08 -23.61
N TRP A 373 -37.10 -48.52 -22.43
CA TRP A 373 -36.28 -48.48 -21.24
C TRP A 373 -35.14 -49.49 -21.38
N THR A 374 -33.93 -48.98 -21.33
CA THR A 374 -32.68 -49.74 -21.31
C THR A 374 -31.74 -49.01 -20.36
N GLU A 375 -30.73 -49.70 -19.84
CA GLU A 375 -29.74 -49.05 -18.98
C GLU A 375 -29.09 -47.85 -19.68
N ALA A 376 -28.79 -47.95 -20.98
CA ALA A 376 -28.25 -46.85 -21.76
C ALA A 376 -29.22 -45.66 -21.86
N THR A 377 -30.49 -45.89 -22.25
CA THR A 377 -31.48 -44.80 -22.35
C THR A 377 -31.87 -44.22 -20.99
N TYR A 378 -31.62 -44.96 -19.90
CA TYR A 378 -31.82 -44.49 -18.55
C TYR A 378 -30.67 -43.62 -18.02
N PHE A 379 -29.44 -44.12 -18.10
CA PHE A 379 -28.29 -43.50 -17.43
C PHE A 379 -27.54 -42.45 -18.25
N LEU A 380 -27.45 -42.58 -19.59
CA LEU A 380 -26.75 -41.58 -20.41
C LEU A 380 -27.29 -40.15 -20.23
N PRO A 381 -28.62 -39.90 -20.14
CA PRO A 381 -29.15 -38.58 -19.85
C PRO A 381 -28.69 -38.05 -18.48
N THR A 382 -28.53 -38.94 -17.50
CA THR A 382 -28.06 -38.61 -16.15
C THR A 382 -26.57 -38.29 -16.12
N TYR A 383 -25.76 -38.87 -17.02
CA TYR A 383 -24.33 -38.56 -17.16
C TYR A 383 -24.05 -37.32 -18.02
N ALA A 384 -24.96 -36.92 -18.91
CA ALA A 384 -24.76 -35.78 -19.81
C ALA A 384 -24.44 -34.44 -19.09
N PRO A 385 -25.03 -34.11 -17.92
CA PRO A 385 -24.63 -32.96 -17.12
C PRO A 385 -23.17 -32.99 -16.63
N LEU A 386 -22.58 -34.17 -16.37
CA LEU A 386 -21.16 -34.26 -16.00
C LEU A 386 -20.25 -33.87 -17.19
N ALA A 387 -20.63 -34.25 -18.41
CA ALA A 387 -19.91 -33.86 -19.63
C ALA A 387 -20.00 -32.35 -19.89
N GLU A 388 -21.17 -31.76 -19.62
CA GLU A 388 -21.37 -30.31 -19.63
C GLU A 388 -20.41 -29.60 -18.66
N MET A 389 -20.30 -30.06 -17.41
CA MET A 389 -19.37 -29.48 -16.42
C MET A 389 -17.94 -29.51 -16.90
N LEU A 390 -17.48 -30.64 -17.44
CA LEU A 390 -16.11 -30.76 -17.96
C LEU A 390 -15.84 -29.74 -19.06
N CYS A 391 -16.80 -29.55 -19.98
CA CYS A 391 -16.69 -28.54 -21.03
C CYS A 391 -16.65 -27.12 -20.45
N PHE A 392 -17.49 -26.82 -19.46
CA PHE A 392 -17.50 -25.51 -18.79
C PHE A 392 -16.21 -25.25 -18.01
N GLY A 393 -15.65 -26.26 -17.34
CA GLY A 393 -14.36 -26.19 -16.67
C GLY A 393 -13.22 -25.90 -17.66
N ILE A 394 -13.18 -26.59 -18.80
CA ILE A 394 -12.21 -26.31 -19.86
C ILE A 394 -12.36 -24.87 -20.36
N MET A 395 -13.60 -24.40 -20.60
CA MET A 395 -13.86 -23.03 -20.99
C MET A 395 -13.34 -22.03 -19.95
N ALA A 396 -13.68 -22.22 -18.67
CA ALA A 396 -13.29 -21.35 -17.59
C ALA A 396 -11.75 -21.22 -17.51
N VAL A 397 -11.03 -22.34 -17.62
CA VAL A 397 -9.56 -22.34 -17.68
C VAL A 397 -9.04 -21.59 -18.90
N VAL A 398 -9.63 -21.79 -20.08
CA VAL A 398 -9.21 -21.09 -21.31
C VAL A 398 -9.45 -19.58 -21.20
N VAL A 399 -10.59 -19.16 -20.65
CA VAL A 399 -10.93 -17.74 -20.43
C VAL A 399 -9.94 -17.12 -19.44
N LEU A 400 -9.66 -17.77 -18.31
CA LEU A 400 -8.68 -17.30 -17.33
C LEU A 400 -7.27 -17.17 -17.93
N ARG A 401 -6.86 -18.16 -18.74
CA ARG A 401 -5.58 -18.09 -19.46
C ARG A 401 -5.57 -16.92 -20.43
N ALA A 402 -6.66 -16.67 -21.15
CA ALA A 402 -6.76 -15.56 -22.09
C ALA A 402 -6.70 -14.20 -21.36
N GLU A 403 -7.39 -14.08 -20.22
CA GLU A 403 -7.41 -12.88 -19.37
C GLU A 403 -6.01 -12.59 -18.80
N ARG A 404 -5.35 -13.61 -18.22
CA ARG A 404 -3.97 -13.50 -17.74
C ARG A 404 -3.01 -13.07 -18.86
N THR A 405 -3.16 -13.66 -20.05
CA THR A 405 -2.35 -13.31 -21.22
C THR A 405 -2.61 -11.87 -21.68
N ARG A 406 -3.85 -11.38 -21.57
CA ARG A 406 -4.21 -9.99 -21.90
C ARG A 406 -3.60 -9.01 -20.91
N VAL A 407 -3.73 -9.28 -19.61
CA VAL A 407 -3.12 -8.46 -18.55
C VAL A 407 -1.60 -8.44 -18.69
N GLN A 408 -0.97 -9.60 -18.93
CA GLN A 408 0.47 -9.68 -19.22
C GLN A 408 0.85 -8.87 -20.46
N ARG A 409 0.07 -8.94 -21.55
CA ARG A 409 0.32 -8.11 -22.74
C ARG A 409 0.25 -6.62 -22.45
N VAL A 410 -0.78 -6.17 -21.72
CA VAL A 410 -0.91 -4.76 -21.33
C VAL A 410 0.29 -4.33 -20.47
N MET A 411 0.67 -5.16 -19.49
CA MET A 411 1.85 -4.91 -18.65
C MET A 411 3.14 -4.82 -19.48
N VAL A 412 3.36 -5.76 -20.41
CA VAL A 412 4.52 -5.73 -21.31
C VAL A 412 4.50 -4.51 -22.23
N THR A 413 3.34 -4.11 -22.75
CA THR A 413 3.25 -2.88 -23.56
C THR A 413 3.50 -1.62 -22.74
N ALA A 414 3.03 -1.58 -21.49
CA ALA A 414 3.31 -0.48 -20.58
C ALA A 414 4.80 -0.44 -20.23
N LEU A 415 5.42 -1.59 -19.97
CA LEU A 415 6.86 -1.71 -19.74
C LEU A 415 7.66 -1.22 -20.95
N ARG A 416 7.31 -1.65 -22.17
CA ARG A 416 7.93 -1.19 -23.41
C ARG A 416 7.78 0.31 -23.64
N ARG A 417 6.63 0.89 -23.28
CA ARG A 417 6.42 2.34 -23.33
C ARG A 417 7.36 3.06 -22.37
N ASN A 418 7.49 2.53 -21.14
CA ASN A 418 8.41 3.06 -20.14
C ASN A 418 9.88 2.91 -20.57
N GLU A 419 10.25 1.77 -21.17
CA GLU A 419 11.57 1.56 -21.78
C GLU A 419 11.83 2.54 -22.93
N ALA A 420 10.83 2.82 -23.79
CA ALA A 420 10.97 3.79 -24.86
C ALA A 420 11.13 5.23 -24.33
N GLU A 421 10.35 5.63 -23.33
CA GLU A 421 10.51 6.93 -22.65
C GLU A 421 11.87 7.02 -21.95
N LEU A 422 12.32 5.94 -21.31
CA LEU A 422 13.65 5.89 -20.70
C LEU A 422 14.74 5.95 -21.76
N ALA A 423 14.61 5.24 -22.87
CA ALA A 423 15.53 5.27 -23.99
C ALA A 423 15.61 6.67 -24.59
N GLU A 424 14.48 7.37 -24.73
CA GLU A 424 14.44 8.77 -25.17
C GLU A 424 15.17 9.68 -24.17
N ARG A 425 14.90 9.56 -22.87
CA ARG A 425 15.63 10.32 -21.83
C ARG A 425 17.12 10.00 -21.83
N VAL A 426 17.48 8.74 -22.04
CA VAL A 426 18.87 8.32 -22.19
C VAL A 426 19.44 9.01 -23.41
N THR A 427 18.84 8.91 -24.60
CA THR A 427 19.30 9.61 -25.81
C THR A 427 19.43 11.12 -25.59
N GLN A 428 18.44 11.77 -24.99
CA GLN A 428 18.52 13.20 -24.63
C GLN A 428 19.73 13.48 -23.73
N ARG A 429 19.96 12.65 -22.70
CA ARG A 429 21.15 12.72 -21.86
C ARG A 429 22.44 12.42 -22.62
N THR A 430 22.46 11.43 -23.51
CA THR A 430 23.64 11.06 -24.30
C THR A 430 24.00 12.17 -25.27
N THR A 431 23.01 12.82 -25.88
CA THR A 431 23.20 14.01 -26.74
C THR A 431 23.65 15.21 -25.92
N ALA A 432 23.04 15.47 -24.75
CA ALA A 432 23.47 16.52 -23.84
C ALA A 432 24.92 16.30 -23.36
N LEU A 433 25.26 15.04 -23.03
CA LEU A 433 26.60 14.62 -22.63
C LEU A 433 27.58 14.72 -23.80
N ALA A 434 27.20 14.33 -25.02
CA ALA A 434 28.02 14.49 -26.21
C ALA A 434 28.29 15.97 -26.50
N LYS A 435 27.30 16.84 -26.32
CA LYS A 435 27.45 18.30 -26.41
C LYS A 435 28.36 18.84 -25.30
N ALA A 436 28.23 18.35 -24.07
CA ALA A 436 29.11 18.70 -22.97
C ALA A 436 30.56 18.22 -23.20
N ASN A 437 30.74 17.00 -23.73
CA ASN A 437 32.05 16.45 -24.10
C ASN A 437 32.68 17.22 -25.27
N ALA A 438 31.89 17.61 -26.27
CA ALA A 438 32.36 18.48 -27.35
C ALA A 438 32.79 19.84 -26.78
N ALA A 439 32.00 20.44 -25.87
CA ALA A 439 32.37 21.67 -25.19
C ALA A 439 33.62 21.52 -24.31
N LEU A 440 33.81 20.37 -23.65
CA LEU A 440 35.03 20.04 -22.91
C LEU A 440 36.24 19.92 -23.84
N ARG A 441 36.12 19.24 -24.98
CA ARG A 441 37.19 19.15 -26.00
C ARG A 441 37.54 20.50 -26.60
N ASP A 442 36.55 21.34 -26.81
CA ASP A 442 36.73 22.69 -27.33
C ASP A 442 37.41 23.58 -26.28
N ARG A 443 37.03 23.42 -25.01
CA ARG A 443 37.67 24.07 -23.86
C ARG A 443 39.10 23.56 -23.63
N GLU A 444 39.38 22.29 -23.80
CA GLU A 444 40.73 21.71 -23.74
C GLU A 444 41.60 22.27 -24.87
N SER A 445 41.08 22.32 -26.10
CA SER A 445 41.75 22.94 -27.25
C SER A 445 41.97 24.44 -27.04
N GLN A 446 41.03 25.14 -26.39
CA GLN A 446 41.17 26.53 -25.97
C GLN A 446 42.28 26.69 -24.92
N LEU A 447 42.31 25.87 -23.87
CA LEU A 447 43.34 25.88 -22.84
C LEU A 447 44.73 25.60 -23.44
N ARG A 448 44.86 24.64 -24.35
CA ARG A 448 46.11 24.36 -25.05
C ARG A 448 46.58 25.56 -25.88
N ARG A 449 45.67 26.24 -26.58
CA ARG A 449 45.97 27.50 -27.29
C ARG A 449 46.39 28.62 -26.34
N ILE A 450 45.74 28.74 -25.17
CA ILE A 450 46.09 29.71 -24.12
C ILE A 450 47.50 29.44 -23.59
N LEU A 451 47.83 28.20 -23.25
CA LEU A 451 49.15 27.81 -22.76
C LEU A 451 50.24 28.04 -23.82
N GLU A 452 49.95 27.73 -25.09
CA GLU A 452 50.87 27.91 -26.21
C GLU A 452 51.15 29.39 -26.52
N ALA A 453 50.13 30.26 -26.37
CA ALA A 453 50.21 31.69 -26.57
C ALA A 453 50.67 32.48 -25.32
N ALA A 454 50.86 31.82 -24.17
CA ALA A 454 51.26 32.47 -22.94
C ALA A 454 52.57 33.27 -23.16
N PRO A 455 52.66 34.51 -22.63
CA PRO A 455 53.78 35.40 -22.93
C PRO A 455 55.08 35.03 -22.20
N PHE A 456 55.03 34.03 -21.31
CA PHE A 456 56.15 33.52 -20.54
C PHE A 456 56.41 32.02 -20.82
N PRO A 457 57.68 31.57 -20.73
CA PRO A 457 58.04 30.16 -20.80
C PRO A 457 57.27 29.26 -19.82
N ILE A 458 56.66 28.20 -20.32
CA ILE A 458 56.04 27.14 -19.52
C ILE A 458 56.56 25.79 -19.99
N LEU A 459 57.07 25.01 -19.06
CA LEU A 459 57.59 23.66 -19.22
C LEU A 459 56.85 22.73 -18.29
N LEU A 460 56.72 21.48 -18.67
CA LEU A 460 56.18 20.41 -17.86
C LEU A 460 57.05 19.18 -18.05
N PHE A 461 57.46 18.54 -16.97
CA PHE A 461 58.32 17.35 -17.03
C PHE A 461 57.93 16.32 -16.00
N HIS A 462 58.26 15.05 -16.25
CA HIS A 462 57.98 13.94 -15.36
C HIS A 462 58.87 14.02 -14.10
N ALA A 463 58.32 13.77 -12.91
CA ALA A 463 59.00 14.01 -11.63
C ALA A 463 60.29 13.19 -11.43
N ASP A 464 60.29 11.88 -11.70
CA ASP A 464 61.47 11.03 -11.41
C ASP A 464 62.48 10.97 -12.57
N SER A 465 61.99 10.91 -13.81
CA SER A 465 62.85 10.77 -14.99
C SER A 465 63.31 12.11 -15.58
N ALA A 466 62.72 13.21 -15.14
CA ALA A 466 62.89 14.56 -15.70
C ALA A 466 62.57 14.68 -17.20
N ALA A 467 61.83 13.72 -17.78
CA ALA A 467 61.49 13.76 -19.20
C ALA A 467 60.50 14.89 -19.51
N THR A 468 60.74 15.66 -20.57
CA THR A 468 59.87 16.77 -20.96
C THR A 468 58.53 16.25 -21.47
N LEU A 469 57.44 16.61 -20.81
CA LEU A 469 56.06 16.19 -21.13
C LEU A 469 55.31 17.24 -21.97
N TYR A 470 55.55 18.52 -21.72
CA TYR A 470 54.99 19.62 -22.49
C TYR A 470 55.88 20.86 -22.38
N ALA A 471 55.90 21.69 -23.42
CA ALA A 471 56.57 22.98 -23.39
C ALA A 471 55.87 23.92 -24.37
N ASN A 472 55.51 25.12 -23.92
CA ASN A 472 54.91 26.12 -24.79
C ASN A 472 55.94 26.79 -25.71
N HIS A 473 55.47 27.62 -26.65
CA HIS A 473 56.36 28.28 -27.61
C HIS A 473 57.45 29.13 -26.96
N ARG A 474 57.12 29.88 -25.89
CA ARG A 474 58.08 30.74 -25.17
C ARG A 474 59.18 29.95 -24.47
N ALA A 475 58.88 28.77 -23.95
CA ALA A 475 59.90 27.90 -23.36
C ALA A 475 60.86 27.34 -24.38
N ARG A 476 60.37 26.94 -25.56
CA ARG A 476 61.24 26.53 -26.69
C ARG A 476 62.11 27.69 -27.15
N ALA A 477 61.57 28.91 -27.20
CA ALA A 477 62.35 30.09 -27.55
C ALA A 477 63.50 30.36 -26.56
N LEU A 478 63.22 30.32 -25.25
CA LEU A 478 64.20 30.63 -24.21
C LEU A 478 65.26 29.55 -24.00
N PHE A 479 64.86 28.27 -23.97
CA PHE A 479 65.72 27.16 -23.53
C PHE A 479 66.26 26.28 -24.66
N SER A 480 65.70 26.32 -25.87
CA SER A 480 66.19 25.54 -27.03
C SER A 480 66.39 26.33 -28.32
N GLY A 481 66.21 27.66 -28.32
CA GLY A 481 66.33 28.48 -29.53
C GLY A 481 65.30 28.13 -30.61
N ASN A 482 64.07 27.79 -30.22
CA ASN A 482 62.94 27.37 -31.08
C ASN A 482 63.06 25.99 -31.75
N THR A 483 64.02 25.16 -31.34
CA THR A 483 64.10 23.74 -31.75
C THR A 483 63.39 22.80 -30.77
N THR A 484 63.36 21.49 -31.05
CA THR A 484 62.82 20.48 -30.12
C THR A 484 63.65 20.45 -28.84
N LEU A 485 63.01 20.60 -27.68
CA LEU A 485 63.70 20.53 -26.39
C LEU A 485 64.28 19.12 -26.15
N PRO A 486 65.39 19.00 -25.39
CA PRO A 486 65.96 17.71 -25.00
C PRO A 486 64.95 16.81 -24.31
N ALA A 487 65.13 15.49 -24.49
CA ALA A 487 64.22 14.48 -23.96
C ALA A 487 64.12 14.51 -22.43
N ARG A 488 65.15 15.02 -21.72
CA ARG A 488 65.15 15.22 -20.27
C ARG A 488 65.68 16.61 -19.94
N LEU A 489 64.98 17.31 -19.07
CA LEU A 489 65.31 18.64 -18.59
C LEU A 489 65.10 18.69 -17.08
N GLY A 490 66.16 19.07 -16.36
CA GLY A 490 66.15 19.17 -14.91
C GLY A 490 67.23 20.14 -14.45
N ARG A 491 68.27 19.62 -13.81
CA ARG A 491 69.42 20.41 -13.31
C ARG A 491 70.09 21.25 -14.40
N ASP A 492 70.13 20.76 -15.63
CA ASP A 492 70.80 21.42 -16.78
C ASP A 492 70.25 22.81 -17.14
N LEU A 493 69.01 23.12 -16.76
CA LEU A 493 68.39 24.43 -17.00
C LEU A 493 68.88 25.53 -16.05
N HIS A 494 69.58 25.18 -14.97
CA HIS A 494 69.94 26.09 -13.90
C HIS A 494 71.40 26.52 -14.05
N GLN A 495 71.71 27.79 -13.77
CA GLN A 495 73.10 28.25 -13.79
C GLN A 495 73.91 27.54 -12.70
N ASP A 496 73.33 27.47 -11.50
CA ASP A 496 73.80 26.71 -10.34
C ASP A 496 72.91 25.46 -10.15
N PRO A 497 73.47 24.23 -10.16
CA PRO A 497 72.72 22.99 -9.94
C PRO A 497 72.00 22.91 -8.58
N ALA A 498 72.49 23.63 -7.56
CA ALA A 498 71.86 23.65 -6.24
C ALA A 498 70.48 24.32 -6.26
N ASP A 499 70.24 25.27 -7.16
CA ASP A 499 68.93 25.94 -7.30
C ASP A 499 67.85 24.98 -7.81
N HIS A 500 68.24 23.99 -8.61
CA HIS A 500 67.33 22.93 -9.05
C HIS A 500 66.88 22.05 -7.90
N ASP A 501 67.83 21.56 -7.08
CA ASP A 501 67.51 20.72 -5.92
C ASP A 501 66.69 21.48 -4.90
N ARG A 502 66.94 22.78 -4.80
CA ARG A 502 66.13 23.69 -3.98
C ARG A 502 64.70 23.82 -4.52
N LEU A 503 64.52 24.02 -5.82
CA LEU A 503 63.19 24.03 -6.45
C LEU A 503 62.44 22.73 -6.16
N LEU A 504 63.11 21.59 -6.26
CA LEU A 504 62.50 20.28 -6.01
C LEU A 504 62.20 20.03 -4.54
N ALA A 505 63.12 20.33 -3.65
CA ALA A 505 62.88 20.19 -2.22
C ALA A 505 61.73 21.09 -1.76
N LEU A 506 61.63 22.31 -2.30
CA LEU A 506 60.49 23.20 -2.08
C LEU A 506 59.20 22.56 -2.58
N LEU A 507 59.24 22.02 -3.80
CA LEU A 507 58.15 21.27 -4.39
C LEU A 507 57.69 20.12 -3.49
N GLU A 508 58.60 19.29 -2.99
CA GLU A 508 58.28 18.09 -2.20
C GLU A 508 57.65 18.45 -0.86
N ARG A 509 58.22 19.47 -0.23
CA ARG A 509 57.77 19.87 1.09
C ARG A 509 56.44 20.61 1.04
N ASN A 510 56.28 21.55 0.11
CA ASN A 510 55.12 22.44 0.09
C ASN A 510 54.10 22.06 -0.98
N GLY A 511 54.45 21.15 -1.87
CA GLY A 511 53.69 20.83 -3.06
C GLY A 511 53.99 21.75 -4.24
N SER A 512 54.36 23.02 -4.01
CA SER A 512 54.69 23.98 -5.06
C SER A 512 55.90 24.85 -4.66
N ALA A 513 56.64 25.28 -5.67
CA ALA A 513 57.80 26.13 -5.58
C ALA A 513 57.60 27.32 -6.53
N GLU A 514 56.87 28.34 -6.08
CA GLU A 514 56.38 29.45 -6.90
C GLU A 514 57.22 30.71 -6.78
N ASN A 515 57.32 31.47 -7.87
CA ASN A 515 57.98 32.76 -7.96
C ASN A 515 59.39 32.76 -7.34
N VAL A 516 60.14 31.69 -7.57
CA VAL A 516 61.49 31.50 -7.04
C VAL A 516 62.48 32.20 -7.96
N GLU A 517 63.04 33.30 -7.46
CA GLU A 517 64.03 34.08 -8.19
C GLU A 517 65.36 33.34 -8.24
N MET A 518 65.84 33.06 -9.45
CA MET A 518 67.11 32.38 -9.66
C MET A 518 67.70 32.70 -11.03
N ALA A 519 68.95 32.32 -11.25
CA ALA A 519 69.59 32.46 -12.55
C ALA A 519 69.51 31.14 -13.30
N MET A 520 68.81 31.15 -14.43
CA MET A 520 68.72 30.00 -15.34
C MET A 520 69.61 30.21 -16.57
N ARG A 521 69.93 29.11 -17.25
CA ARG A 521 70.67 29.12 -18.50
C ARG A 521 69.71 29.25 -19.68
N ASP A 522 69.95 30.21 -20.55
CA ASP A 522 69.26 30.26 -21.85
C ASP A 522 69.82 29.21 -22.83
N ALA A 523 69.24 29.13 -24.04
CA ALA A 523 69.66 28.20 -25.09
C ALA A 523 71.13 28.34 -25.54
N ALA A 524 71.76 29.49 -25.31
CA ALA A 524 73.16 29.77 -25.62
C ALA A 524 74.10 29.55 -24.41
N GLY A 525 73.53 29.27 -23.23
CA GLY A 525 74.25 29.02 -21.98
C GLY A 525 74.49 30.25 -21.09
N ASN A 526 73.92 31.42 -21.43
CA ASN A 526 74.07 32.67 -20.67
C ASN A 526 73.13 32.72 -19.45
N PRO A 527 73.48 33.51 -18.40
CA PRO A 527 72.64 33.65 -17.22
C PRO A 527 71.50 34.65 -17.40
N VAL A 528 70.28 34.23 -17.07
CA VAL A 528 69.07 35.07 -17.09
C VAL A 528 68.38 35.02 -15.72
N TRP A 529 68.10 36.18 -15.13
CA TRP A 529 67.36 36.26 -13.87
C TRP A 529 65.88 36.03 -14.10
N VAL A 530 65.41 34.93 -13.55
CA VAL A 530 64.05 34.49 -13.74
C VAL A 530 63.33 34.30 -12.44
N LEU A 531 62.03 34.51 -12.49
CA LEU A 531 61.07 34.16 -11.47
C LEU A 531 60.47 32.82 -11.89
N ALA A 532 60.97 31.74 -11.30
CA ALA A 532 60.65 30.37 -11.67
C ALA A 532 59.61 29.80 -10.70
N SER A 533 58.49 29.36 -11.25
CA SER A 533 57.41 28.70 -10.51
C SER A 533 57.31 27.25 -10.97
N LEU A 534 57.79 26.32 -10.15
CA LEU A 534 57.66 24.90 -10.34
C LEU A 534 56.56 24.35 -9.45
N VAL A 535 55.57 23.65 -9.98
CA VAL A 535 54.49 23.06 -9.17
C VAL A 535 54.39 21.57 -9.47
N ALA A 536 54.26 20.73 -8.44
CA ALA A 536 53.96 19.32 -8.63
C ALA A 536 52.50 19.28 -9.02
N ILE A 537 52.28 19.05 -10.30
CA ILE A 537 50.95 18.89 -10.80
C ILE A 537 50.77 17.43 -11.13
N ASP A 538 49.58 16.94 -10.84
CA ASP A 538 49.12 15.75 -11.50
C ASP A 538 48.79 16.14 -12.96
N TYR A 539 49.58 15.61 -13.89
CA TYR A 539 49.29 15.75 -15.30
C TYR A 539 49.05 14.39 -15.89
N GLN A 540 47.79 14.13 -16.25
CA GLN A 540 47.34 12.85 -16.78
C GLN A 540 47.69 11.65 -15.85
N GLY A 541 47.62 11.84 -14.54
CA GLY A 541 47.87 10.81 -13.53
C GLY A 541 49.34 10.50 -13.26
N LEU A 542 50.25 11.26 -13.89
CA LEU A 542 51.69 11.15 -13.65
C LEU A 542 52.13 12.31 -12.77
N PRO A 543 52.99 12.06 -11.75
CA PRO A 543 53.60 13.12 -10.97
C PRO A 543 54.49 13.91 -11.92
N ALA A 544 53.99 15.06 -12.33
CA ALA A 544 54.66 15.96 -13.23
C ALA A 544 54.98 17.25 -12.49
N ARG A 545 55.89 18.02 -13.07
CA ARG A 545 56.34 19.27 -12.48
C ARG A 545 56.23 20.36 -13.54
N LEU A 546 55.32 21.29 -13.33
CA LEU A 546 55.09 22.43 -14.23
C LEU A 546 55.99 23.57 -13.81
N LEU A 547 56.93 23.95 -14.67
CA LEU A 547 57.82 25.08 -14.50
C LEU A 547 57.40 26.25 -15.39
N ALA A 548 56.84 27.30 -14.82
CA ALA A 548 56.64 28.58 -15.47
C ALA A 548 57.80 29.51 -15.11
N VAL A 549 58.37 30.20 -16.09
CA VAL A 549 59.56 31.04 -15.89
C VAL A 549 59.30 32.41 -16.46
N ASN A 550 59.46 33.46 -15.67
CA ASN A 550 59.31 34.85 -16.12
C ASN A 550 60.65 35.58 -15.99
N ASP A 551 61.12 36.26 -17.04
CA ASP A 551 62.34 37.07 -16.96
C ASP A 551 62.05 38.34 -16.14
N ILE A 552 62.71 38.45 -14.98
CA ILE A 552 62.53 39.54 -14.01
C ILE A 552 63.76 40.43 -13.88
N SER A 553 64.71 40.29 -14.79
CA SER A 553 65.96 41.05 -14.77
C SER A 553 65.70 42.56 -14.60
N ARG A 554 64.67 43.08 -15.25
CA ARG A 554 64.25 44.49 -15.19
C ARG A 554 63.40 44.87 -13.96
N ARG A 555 62.66 43.91 -13.39
CA ARG A 555 61.74 44.12 -12.25
C ARG A 555 62.49 44.25 -10.92
N ARG A 556 63.50 43.40 -10.69
CA ARG A 556 64.28 43.44 -9.43
C ARG A 556 64.96 44.77 -9.20
N GLN A 557 65.37 45.43 -10.27
CA GLN A 557 66.05 46.72 -10.20
C GLN A 557 65.13 47.83 -9.67
N LEU A 558 63.81 47.70 -9.83
CA LEU A 558 62.81 48.70 -9.42
C LEU A 558 62.19 48.41 -8.03
N GLU A 559 62.10 47.14 -7.62
CA GLU A 559 61.52 46.73 -6.32
C GLU A 559 62.43 47.05 -5.11
N GLN A 560 63.75 47.11 -5.31
CA GLN A 560 64.69 47.39 -4.22
C GLN A 560 64.60 48.83 -3.68
N GLU A 561 64.14 49.77 -4.53
CA GLU A 561 64.04 51.19 -4.16
C GLU A 561 62.74 51.50 -3.42
N LEU A 562 61.65 50.78 -3.71
CA LEU A 562 60.29 51.09 -3.24
C LEU A 562 59.93 50.43 -1.90
N THR A 563 60.55 49.29 -1.59
CA THR A 563 60.23 48.46 -0.41
C THR A 563 60.75 49.06 0.91
N LYS A 564 61.93 49.71 0.90
CA LYS A 564 62.57 50.23 2.13
C LYS A 564 61.86 51.44 2.76
N ALA A 565 61.12 52.22 1.98
CA ALA A 565 60.48 53.44 2.48
C ALA A 565 59.07 53.21 3.06
N ARG A 566 58.42 52.10 2.70
CA ARG A 566 56.99 51.87 2.95
C ARG A 566 56.69 50.93 4.12
N GLU A 567 57.56 49.95 4.37
CA GLU A 567 57.36 48.95 5.44
C GLU A 567 57.48 49.52 6.86
N VAL A 568 58.24 50.60 7.08
CA VAL A 568 58.45 51.16 8.42
C VAL A 568 57.23 51.95 8.92
N ALA A 569 56.42 52.55 8.03
CA ALA A 569 55.32 53.43 8.42
C ALA A 569 53.95 52.72 8.43
N GLU A 570 53.71 51.75 7.54
CA GLU A 570 52.40 51.08 7.41
C GLU A 570 52.24 49.86 8.34
N ALA A 571 53.34 49.15 8.68
CA ALA A 571 53.27 47.95 9.53
C ALA A 571 52.89 48.23 11.00
N ALA A 572 53.28 49.38 11.56
CA ALA A 572 52.97 49.71 12.95
C ALA A 572 51.50 50.13 13.15
N LEU A 573 50.91 50.86 12.20
CA LEU A 573 49.54 51.41 12.30
C LEU A 573 48.45 50.44 11.80
N GLY A 574 48.76 49.53 10.88
CA GLY A 574 47.80 48.59 10.30
C GLY A 574 47.50 47.36 11.17
N LEU A 575 48.52 46.83 11.87
CA LEU A 575 48.35 45.63 12.69
C LEU A 575 47.48 45.89 13.94
N GLU A 576 47.61 47.06 14.56
CA GLU A 576 46.85 47.44 15.75
C GLU A 576 45.36 47.69 15.44
N ARG A 577 45.05 48.37 14.32
CA ARG A 577 43.66 48.67 13.92
C ARG A 577 42.90 47.43 13.46
N ALA A 578 43.50 46.60 12.61
CA ALA A 578 42.82 45.42 12.05
C ALA A 578 42.54 44.32 13.09
N SER A 579 43.45 44.15 14.07
CA SER A 579 43.26 43.19 15.16
C SER A 579 42.11 43.61 16.10
N SER A 580 42.09 44.88 16.53
CA SER A 580 41.07 45.41 17.43
C SER A 580 39.66 45.43 16.80
N GLU A 581 39.57 45.71 15.51
CA GLU A 581 38.29 45.79 14.78
C GLU A 581 37.68 44.40 14.50
N THR A 582 38.51 43.41 14.18
CA THR A 582 38.09 42.01 13.98
C THR A 582 37.63 41.38 15.30
N GLN A 583 38.33 41.65 16.40
CA GLN A 583 37.98 41.14 17.72
C GLN A 583 36.63 41.73 18.22
N ARG A 584 36.38 43.01 17.97
CA ARG A 584 35.10 43.69 18.25
C ARG A 584 33.93 43.13 17.47
N GLN A 585 34.09 42.93 16.16
CA GLN A 585 33.03 42.37 15.32
C GLN A 585 32.73 40.92 15.69
N PHE A 586 33.75 40.15 16.05
CA PHE A 586 33.61 38.76 16.50
C PHE A 586 32.86 38.66 17.83
N LEU A 587 33.20 39.47 18.83
CA LEU A 587 32.51 39.48 20.13
C LEU A 587 31.06 39.97 20.02
N ALA A 588 30.79 40.99 19.19
CA ALA A 588 29.44 41.48 18.91
C ALA A 588 28.55 40.42 18.24
N MET A 589 29.08 39.73 17.22
CA MET A 589 28.37 38.67 16.52
C MET A 589 28.07 37.49 17.45
N ILE A 590 29.07 36.97 18.16
CA ILE A 590 28.92 35.81 19.03
C ILE A 590 27.91 36.08 20.16
N SER A 591 27.93 37.27 20.70
CA SER A 591 26.98 37.66 21.75
C SER A 591 25.54 37.65 21.26
N HIS A 592 25.30 38.08 20.02
CA HIS A 592 23.96 38.05 19.40
C HIS A 592 23.52 36.60 19.10
N GLU A 593 24.45 35.78 18.61
CA GLU A 593 24.20 34.36 18.31
C GLU A 593 24.01 33.50 19.57
N PHE A 594 24.56 33.89 20.73
CA PHE A 594 24.30 33.20 22.00
C PHE A 594 23.04 33.69 22.72
N ARG A 595 22.67 34.97 22.58
CA ARG A 595 21.46 35.51 23.21
C ARG A 595 20.19 34.83 22.69
N THR A 596 20.18 34.46 21.42
CA THR A 596 19.04 33.77 20.77
C THR A 596 18.76 32.39 21.39
N PRO A 597 19.68 31.42 21.41
CA PRO A 597 19.45 30.12 22.06
C PRO A 597 19.26 30.23 23.57
N LEU A 598 19.94 31.17 24.25
CA LEU A 598 19.71 31.40 25.69
C LEU A 598 18.29 31.90 26.00
N SER A 599 17.72 32.74 25.12
CA SER A 599 16.33 33.20 25.25
C SER A 599 15.34 32.07 25.02
N VAL A 600 15.60 31.19 24.04
CA VAL A 600 14.79 29.98 23.80
C VAL A 600 14.84 29.05 25.00
N ILE A 601 16.03 28.82 25.59
CA ILE A 601 16.17 27.99 26.79
C ILE A 601 15.44 28.63 27.97
N ALA A 602 15.54 29.95 28.16
CA ALA A 602 14.81 30.65 29.21
C ALA A 602 13.29 30.44 29.11
N VAL A 603 12.72 30.63 27.91
CA VAL A 603 11.28 30.45 27.65
C VAL A 603 10.85 28.99 27.84
N ALA A 604 11.64 28.03 27.38
CA ALA A 604 11.35 26.61 27.54
C ALA A 604 11.37 26.20 29.02
N VAL A 605 12.36 26.67 29.79
CA VAL A 605 12.46 26.39 31.22
C VAL A 605 11.30 27.04 31.99
N GLN A 606 10.93 28.27 31.66
CA GLN A 606 9.78 28.95 32.26
C GLN A 606 8.46 28.23 31.96
N SER A 607 8.28 27.76 30.72
CA SER A 607 7.09 27.00 30.31
C SER A 607 6.99 25.65 31.03
N LEU A 608 8.11 24.95 31.20
CA LEU A 608 8.18 23.70 31.95
C LEU A 608 7.96 23.90 33.45
N GLY A 609 8.43 25.02 34.00
CA GLY A 609 8.20 25.41 35.39
C GLY A 609 6.73 25.69 35.72
N LEU A 610 5.91 26.03 34.72
CA LEU A 610 4.46 26.22 34.87
C LEU A 610 3.66 24.92 34.70
N ALA A 611 4.23 23.90 34.07
CA ALA A 611 3.52 22.67 33.66
C ALA A 611 3.81 21.44 34.53
N VAL A 612 4.90 21.44 35.30
CA VAL A 612 5.36 20.27 36.06
C VAL A 612 5.39 20.57 37.55
N GLU A 613 4.58 19.88 38.36
CA GLU A 613 4.49 20.11 39.82
C GLU A 613 5.49 19.26 40.64
N ASP A 614 6.32 18.44 39.99
CA ASP A 614 7.34 17.62 40.67
C ASP A 614 8.46 18.50 41.26
N GLU A 615 8.60 18.49 42.60
CA GLU A 615 9.58 19.29 43.34
C GLU A 615 11.03 19.04 42.92
N THR A 616 11.37 17.80 42.55
CA THR A 616 12.73 17.46 42.12
C THR A 616 13.04 18.00 40.73
N VAL A 617 12.03 18.08 39.86
CA VAL A 617 12.13 18.69 38.54
C VAL A 617 12.18 20.21 38.66
N GLN A 618 11.36 20.80 39.53
CA GLN A 618 11.35 22.25 39.81
C GLN A 618 12.70 22.76 40.34
N ALA A 619 13.34 22.03 41.25
CA ALA A 619 14.67 22.38 41.76
C ALA A 619 15.75 22.37 40.66
N ARG A 620 15.61 21.48 39.65
CA ARG A 620 16.50 21.42 38.50
C ARG A 620 16.25 22.58 37.53
N LEU A 621 14.98 22.89 37.23
CA LEU A 621 14.59 24.01 36.37
C LEU A 621 15.10 25.34 36.92
N ALA A 622 14.91 25.60 38.21
CA ALA A 622 15.42 26.82 38.86
C ALA A 622 16.95 26.97 38.80
N ARG A 623 17.70 25.85 38.75
CA ARG A 623 19.16 25.88 38.58
C ARG A 623 19.56 26.22 37.14
N VAL A 624 18.80 25.75 36.16
CA VAL A 624 19.01 26.07 34.74
C VAL A 624 18.70 27.56 34.48
N GLU A 625 17.60 28.09 35.02
CA GLU A 625 17.28 29.52 34.85
C GLU A 625 18.39 30.45 35.37
N ARG A 626 18.96 30.13 36.54
CA ARG A 626 20.08 30.91 37.11
C ARG A 626 21.33 30.84 36.22
N ALA A 627 21.62 29.69 35.61
CA ALA A 627 22.73 29.55 34.69
C ALA A 627 22.52 30.36 33.39
N VAL A 628 21.28 30.42 32.89
CA VAL A 628 20.92 31.23 31.71
C VAL A 628 21.06 32.72 31.99
N ARG A 629 20.55 33.21 33.13
CA ARG A 629 20.74 34.61 33.55
C ARG A 629 22.22 34.97 33.72
N TYR A 630 23.01 34.05 34.30
CA TYR A 630 24.45 34.23 34.45
C TYR A 630 25.18 34.38 33.10
N MET A 631 24.84 33.53 32.11
CA MET A 631 25.46 33.59 30.79
C MET A 631 25.11 34.90 30.05
N ASN A 632 23.85 35.36 30.14
CA ASN A 632 23.45 36.64 29.55
C ASN A 632 24.21 37.83 30.19
N GLY A 633 24.35 37.86 31.51
CA GLY A 633 25.11 38.92 32.17
C GLY A 633 26.61 38.93 31.84
N MET A 634 27.20 37.76 31.59
CA MET A 634 28.60 37.64 31.15
C MET A 634 28.80 38.15 29.72
N ILE A 635 27.84 37.85 28.84
CA ILE A 635 27.82 38.33 27.46
C ILE A 635 27.72 39.86 27.43
N ASP A 636 26.83 40.44 28.23
CA ASP A 636 26.67 41.89 28.32
C ASP A 636 27.92 42.60 28.86
N ALA A 637 28.60 42.02 29.85
CA ALA A 637 29.84 42.58 30.38
C ALA A 637 31.01 42.53 29.40
N CYS A 638 31.13 41.47 28.59
CA CYS A 638 32.13 41.38 27.51
C CYS A 638 31.90 42.42 26.42
N LEU A 639 30.64 42.67 26.04
CA LEU A 639 30.29 43.67 25.02
C LEU A 639 30.46 45.11 25.49
N LEU A 640 30.20 45.38 26.77
CA LEU A 640 30.39 46.71 27.35
C LEU A 640 31.86 47.08 27.36
N ASP A 641 32.77 46.16 27.70
CA ASP A 641 34.22 46.42 27.80
C ASP A 641 34.88 46.84 26.47
N ASP A 642 34.42 46.29 25.36
CA ASP A 642 34.93 46.56 24.01
C ASP A 642 34.54 47.96 23.47
N ARG A 643 33.36 48.47 23.87
CA ARG A 643 32.88 49.83 23.52
C ARG A 643 33.61 50.96 24.25
N PHE A 644 34.52 50.58 25.10
CA PHE A 644 35.03 51.38 26.19
C PHE A 644 36.55 51.59 26.03
N GLU A 645 37.22 50.71 25.28
CA GLU A 645 38.59 50.88 24.78
C GLU A 645 38.64 51.59 23.42
N GLY A 646 37.53 51.61 22.66
CA GLY A 646 37.43 52.27 21.36
C GLY A 646 36.52 53.48 21.37
N ALA A 647 37.09 54.68 21.44
CA ALA A 647 36.39 55.96 21.24
C ALA A 647 35.16 56.24 22.14
N GLY A 648 35.26 55.96 23.44
CA GLY A 648 34.32 56.47 24.46
C GLY A 648 32.90 55.89 24.40
N LEU A 649 32.26 55.75 25.57
CA LEU A 649 30.88 55.30 25.64
C LEU A 649 29.96 56.38 25.05
N VAL A 650 29.40 56.14 23.85
CA VAL A 650 28.38 57.01 23.26
C VAL A 650 27.06 56.76 23.99
N LEU A 651 26.73 57.63 24.94
CA LEU A 651 25.46 57.62 25.64
C LEU A 651 24.33 57.97 24.69
N ARG A 652 23.23 57.21 24.74
CA ARG A 652 21.97 57.64 24.13
C ARG A 652 21.23 58.49 25.14
N THR A 653 21.68 59.73 25.30
CA THR A 653 21.11 60.65 26.27
C THR A 653 19.70 61.08 25.81
N GLY A 654 18.72 60.79 26.64
CA GLY A 654 17.34 61.26 26.50
C GLY A 654 16.83 61.82 27.82
N ALA A 655 15.62 62.38 27.83
CA ALA A 655 14.96 62.79 29.06
C ALA A 655 14.77 61.56 29.97
N LEU A 656 15.32 61.63 31.19
CA LEU A 656 15.36 60.55 32.17
C LEU A 656 14.66 61.00 33.46
N ASP A 657 13.66 60.23 33.89
CA ASP A 657 13.13 60.26 35.25
C ASP A 657 13.91 59.30 36.13
N LEU A 658 14.93 59.82 36.81
CA LEU A 658 15.75 59.04 37.75
C LEU A 658 14.95 58.58 38.98
N THR A 659 13.91 59.35 39.37
CA THR A 659 13.07 59.01 40.52
C THR A 659 12.28 57.73 40.24
N GLY A 660 11.65 57.66 39.06
CA GLY A 660 10.96 56.47 38.58
C GLY A 660 11.90 55.27 38.48
N LEU A 661 13.07 55.45 37.83
CA LEU A 661 14.04 54.37 37.64
C LEU A 661 14.55 53.76 38.95
N VAL A 662 14.81 54.57 39.98
CA VAL A 662 15.23 54.09 41.30
C VAL A 662 14.12 53.30 42.00
N ARG A 663 12.87 53.75 41.88
CA ARG A 663 11.71 53.02 42.43
C ARG A 663 11.53 51.68 41.74
N ASP A 664 11.49 51.67 40.42
CA ASP A 664 11.32 50.45 39.62
C ASP A 664 12.40 49.40 39.94
N THR A 665 13.65 49.85 40.08
CA THR A 665 14.78 48.96 40.39
C THR A 665 14.64 48.33 41.79
N ALA A 666 14.22 49.12 42.78
CA ALA A 666 14.08 48.63 44.14
C ALA A 666 12.82 47.77 44.32
N ASP A 667 11.72 48.08 43.63
CA ASP A 667 10.52 47.24 43.59
C ASP A 667 10.82 45.88 42.93
N ALA A 668 11.57 45.87 41.83
CA ALA A 668 12.04 44.64 41.19
C ALA A 668 12.92 43.79 42.14
N ALA A 669 13.80 44.43 42.91
CA ALA A 669 14.63 43.76 43.90
C ALA A 669 13.82 43.18 45.08
N GLN A 670 12.79 43.91 45.55
CA GLN A 670 11.86 43.45 46.58
C GLN A 670 11.06 42.23 46.11
N ALA A 671 10.59 42.23 44.87
CA ALA A 671 9.88 41.10 44.27
C ALA A 671 10.78 39.87 44.09
N ALA A 672 12.04 40.08 43.69
CA ALA A 672 13.01 38.99 43.51
C ALA A 672 13.51 38.38 44.83
N SER A 673 13.36 39.10 45.95
CA SER A 673 13.85 38.67 47.26
C SER A 673 12.83 38.97 48.37
N PRO A 674 11.71 38.22 48.45
CA PRO A 674 10.64 38.47 49.43
C PRO A 674 11.10 38.40 50.89
N GLY A 675 12.22 37.72 51.14
CA GLY A 675 12.82 37.56 52.47
C GLY A 675 13.75 38.69 52.89
N HIS A 676 13.88 39.78 52.14
CA HIS A 676 14.60 41.00 52.54
C HIS A 676 13.65 42.21 52.43
N ALA A 677 13.83 43.21 53.29
CA ALA A 677 13.02 44.43 53.24
C ALA A 677 13.77 45.53 52.49
N VAL A 678 13.39 45.79 51.23
CA VAL A 678 13.95 46.87 50.43
C VAL A 678 13.12 48.13 50.67
N ARG A 679 13.70 49.12 51.35
CA ARG A 679 13.03 50.37 51.72
C ARG A 679 13.50 51.49 50.82
N ILE A 680 12.55 52.20 50.23
CA ILE A 680 12.84 53.26 49.26
C ILE A 680 12.43 54.60 49.84
N ARG A 681 13.35 55.57 49.79
CA ARG A 681 13.06 56.98 50.04
C ARG A 681 13.61 57.81 48.90
N ALA A 682 12.75 58.19 47.96
CA ALA A 682 13.16 58.94 46.78
C ALA A 682 12.47 60.31 46.74
N GLU A 683 13.26 61.38 46.82
CA GLU A 683 12.84 62.75 46.51
C GLU A 683 12.57 62.89 45.01
N THR A 684 11.56 63.68 44.63
CA THR A 684 11.27 63.96 43.23
C THR A 684 12.29 64.94 42.66
N LEU A 685 13.11 64.47 41.73
CA LEU A 685 14.11 65.29 41.04
C LEU A 685 13.58 65.86 39.71
N PRO A 686 14.11 67.01 39.25
CA PRO A 686 13.85 67.46 37.88
C PRO A 686 14.40 66.44 36.87
N GLY A 687 13.76 66.36 35.69
CA GLY A 687 14.19 65.45 34.64
C GLY A 687 15.63 65.77 34.20
N MET A 688 16.47 64.74 34.14
CA MET A 688 17.87 64.87 33.72
C MET A 688 18.06 64.25 32.33
N THR A 689 19.19 64.52 31.69
CA THR A 689 19.54 63.82 30.45
C THR A 689 20.47 62.65 30.74
N GLY A 690 20.07 61.45 30.35
CA GLY A 690 20.86 60.24 30.58
C GLY A 690 20.37 59.06 29.77
N ASP A 691 21.16 57.99 29.75
CA ASP A 691 20.81 56.71 29.11
C ASP A 691 20.13 55.82 30.16
N ALA A 692 18.80 55.81 30.16
CA ALA A 692 17.99 55.13 31.17
C ALA A 692 18.29 53.62 31.30
N PRO A 693 18.41 52.84 30.20
CA PRO A 693 18.79 51.44 30.27
C PRO A 693 20.16 51.21 30.95
N LEU A 694 21.17 52.00 30.60
CA LEU A 694 22.50 51.85 31.18
C LEU A 694 22.52 52.22 32.66
N LEU A 695 21.89 53.33 33.04
CA LEU A 695 21.79 53.70 34.45
C LEU A 695 20.97 52.68 35.26
N GLY A 696 19.95 52.07 34.66
CA GLY A 696 19.20 50.96 35.26
C GLY A 696 20.10 49.76 35.58
N ILE A 697 21.04 49.43 34.69
CA ILE A 697 22.04 48.36 34.92
C ILE A 697 23.00 48.73 36.06
N ALA A 698 23.45 49.99 36.13
CA ALA A 698 24.31 50.43 37.22
C ALA A 698 23.59 50.34 38.58
N LEU A 699 22.33 50.79 38.64
CA LEU A 699 21.51 50.75 39.84
C LEU A 699 21.17 49.32 40.27
N SER A 700 20.76 48.46 39.34
CA SER A 700 20.45 47.06 39.66
C SER A 700 21.66 46.32 40.21
N ASN A 701 22.85 46.55 39.65
CA ASN A 701 24.09 45.95 40.16
C ASN A 701 24.40 46.39 41.59
N LEU A 702 24.12 47.63 41.97
CA LEU A 702 24.32 48.10 43.35
C LEU A 702 23.29 47.49 44.31
N VAL A 703 22.01 47.48 43.92
CA VAL A 703 20.91 46.96 44.75
C VAL A 703 20.97 45.44 44.90
N GLU A 704 21.24 44.70 43.83
CA GLU A 704 21.39 43.24 43.87
C GLU A 704 22.58 42.83 44.74
N ASN A 705 23.70 43.57 44.67
CA ASN A 705 24.83 43.32 45.56
C ASN A 705 24.46 43.57 47.03
N ALA A 706 23.76 44.66 47.33
CA ALA A 706 23.29 44.95 48.69
C ALA A 706 22.38 43.83 49.24
N VAL A 707 21.41 43.34 48.45
CA VAL A 707 20.53 42.22 48.82
C VAL A 707 21.32 40.93 49.03
N LYS A 708 22.27 40.64 48.13
CA LYS A 708 23.07 39.41 48.14
C LYS A 708 24.00 39.29 49.34
N TYR A 709 24.54 40.41 49.82
CA TYR A 709 25.47 40.43 50.95
C TYR A 709 24.82 40.80 52.29
N SER A 710 23.55 41.20 52.28
CA SER A 710 22.74 41.34 53.49
C SER A 710 22.43 39.98 54.13
N PRO A 711 22.36 39.89 55.47
CA PRO A 711 21.84 38.70 56.15
C PRO A 711 20.37 38.47 55.80
N ARG A 712 19.90 37.21 55.90
CA ARG A 712 18.49 36.84 55.69
C ARG A 712 17.57 37.69 56.57
N GLN A 713 16.50 38.23 55.99
CA GLN A 713 15.58 39.19 56.66
C GLN A 713 16.17 40.56 56.99
N GLY A 714 17.39 40.84 56.51
CA GLY A 714 17.99 42.16 56.59
C GLY A 714 17.30 43.19 55.68
N ALA A 715 17.49 44.46 56.01
CA ALA A 715 16.95 45.58 55.25
C ALA A 715 18.00 46.16 54.29
N VAL A 716 17.55 46.54 53.09
CA VAL A 716 18.33 47.31 52.13
C VAL A 716 17.66 48.66 51.96
N ASP A 717 18.36 49.73 52.33
CA ASP A 717 17.82 51.09 52.24
C ASP A 717 18.34 51.76 50.95
N VAL A 718 17.41 52.14 50.06
CA VAL A 718 17.70 52.86 48.82
C VAL A 718 17.15 54.28 48.95
N VAL A 719 18.05 55.26 48.92
CA VAL A 719 17.70 56.67 49.11
C VAL A 719 18.16 57.49 47.92
N LEU A 720 17.28 58.32 47.38
CA LEU A 720 17.57 59.30 46.34
C LEU A 720 17.27 60.70 46.88
N LEU A 721 18.27 61.57 46.84
CA LEU A 721 18.20 62.96 47.27
C LEU A 721 18.83 63.89 46.24
N ARG A 722 18.40 65.16 46.23
CA ARG A 722 19.10 66.22 45.54
C ARG A 722 20.18 66.83 46.42
N ASP A 723 21.41 66.92 45.92
CA ASP A 723 22.51 67.64 46.57
C ASP A 723 23.06 68.69 45.59
N GLY A 724 22.48 69.89 45.66
CA GLY A 724 22.81 71.00 44.74
C GLY A 724 22.49 70.69 43.27
N GLY A 725 23.55 70.63 42.45
CA GLY A 725 23.49 70.32 41.02
C GLY A 725 23.56 68.82 40.68
N GLU A 726 23.65 67.96 41.70
CA GLU A 726 23.78 66.51 41.53
C GLU A 726 22.58 65.74 42.11
N ALA A 727 22.26 64.62 41.46
CA ALA A 727 21.42 63.58 42.02
C ALA A 727 22.30 62.58 42.77
N VAL A 728 21.98 62.31 44.04
CA VAL A 728 22.73 61.36 44.88
C VAL A 728 21.85 60.17 45.23
N VAL A 729 22.26 58.99 44.76
CA VAL A 729 21.64 57.70 45.11
C VAL A 729 22.54 56.98 46.09
N THR A 730 22.00 56.61 47.25
CA THR A 730 22.70 55.76 48.21
C THR A 730 21.99 54.43 48.39
N VAL A 731 22.75 53.33 48.36
CA VAL A 731 22.27 51.96 48.59
C VAL A 731 23.02 51.40 49.79
N ALA A 732 22.29 51.10 50.86
CA ALA A 732 22.84 50.67 52.13
C ALA A 732 22.40 49.24 52.46
N ASP A 733 23.33 48.35 52.78
CA ASP A 733 23.05 47.01 53.28
C ASP A 733 23.37 46.86 54.78
N GLN A 734 23.11 45.67 55.33
CA GLN A 734 23.43 45.26 56.71
C GLN A 734 24.43 44.08 56.73
N GLY A 735 25.22 43.94 55.67
CA GLY A 735 26.18 42.86 55.47
C GLY A 735 27.48 43.05 56.24
N LYS A 736 28.53 42.35 55.80
CA LYS A 736 29.87 42.39 56.43
C LYS A 736 30.66 43.66 56.12
N GLY A 737 30.17 44.52 55.22
CA GLY A 737 30.89 45.68 54.70
C GLY A 737 32.05 45.29 53.77
N VAL A 738 32.83 46.29 53.37
CA VAL A 738 34.00 46.17 52.50
C VAL A 738 35.28 46.56 53.28
N PRO A 739 36.32 45.72 53.31
CA PRO A 739 37.63 46.07 53.88
C PRO A 739 38.20 47.34 53.26
N GLU A 740 38.89 48.17 54.05
CA GLU A 740 39.34 49.50 53.60
C GLU A 740 40.32 49.44 52.43
N ASP A 741 41.23 48.47 52.46
CA ASP A 741 42.23 48.19 51.41
C ASP A 741 41.62 47.64 50.11
N GLU A 742 40.36 47.19 50.16
CA GLU A 742 39.67 46.63 49.01
C GLU A 742 38.65 47.60 48.37
N ARG A 743 38.33 48.74 49.00
CA ARG A 743 37.24 49.65 48.55
C ARG A 743 37.41 50.20 47.14
N GLU A 744 38.62 50.42 46.67
CA GLU A 744 38.87 50.84 45.27
C GLU A 744 38.92 49.65 44.31
N ARG A 745 39.41 48.51 44.82
CA ARG A 745 39.65 47.29 44.05
C ARG A 745 38.38 46.53 43.73
N ILE A 746 37.32 46.63 44.55
CA ILE A 746 36.01 46.02 44.23
C ILE A 746 35.39 46.53 42.92
N PHE A 747 35.88 47.66 42.41
CA PHE A 747 35.47 48.21 41.12
C PHE A 747 36.42 47.83 39.97
N GLU A 748 37.43 46.99 40.22
CA GLU A 748 38.31 46.42 39.19
C GLU A 748 37.64 45.23 38.50
N LYS A 749 38.02 45.01 37.24
CA LYS A 749 37.48 43.93 36.41
C LYS A 749 37.88 42.57 36.99
N TYR A 750 36.91 41.69 37.19
CA TYR A 750 37.08 40.32 37.73
C TYR A 750 37.51 40.24 39.20
N TYR A 751 37.56 41.36 39.92
CA TYR A 751 37.97 41.36 41.31
C TYR A 751 36.83 40.93 42.25
N ARG A 752 37.17 40.16 43.29
CA ARG A 752 36.24 39.71 44.34
C ARG A 752 36.94 39.70 45.69
N CYS A 753 36.25 40.18 46.72
CA CYS A 753 36.84 40.22 48.07
C CYS A 753 37.15 38.83 48.62
N ALA A 754 38.30 38.74 49.30
CA ALA A 754 38.74 37.52 49.96
C ALA A 754 37.70 37.05 50.99
N GLY A 755 37.36 35.75 51.00
CA GLY A 755 36.36 35.18 51.93
C GLY A 755 34.89 35.23 51.47
N THR A 756 34.59 35.79 50.29
CA THR A 756 33.23 35.81 49.71
C THR A 756 32.94 34.66 48.74
N GLY A 757 33.87 33.70 48.59
CA GLY A 757 33.86 32.67 47.55
C GLY A 757 32.64 31.73 47.51
N ARG A 758 31.86 31.63 48.60
CA ARG A 758 30.61 30.85 48.63
C ARG A 758 29.40 31.56 48.01
N VAL A 759 29.49 32.86 47.72
CA VAL A 759 28.40 33.64 47.13
C VAL A 759 28.59 33.73 45.60
N PRO A 760 27.65 33.29 44.76
CA PRO A 760 27.85 33.19 43.31
C PRO A 760 27.95 34.57 42.64
N GLY A 761 28.95 34.81 41.76
CA GLY A 761 29.11 36.05 40.98
C GLY A 761 30.47 36.19 40.28
N ALA A 762 30.51 36.89 39.14
CA ALA A 762 31.67 36.98 38.25
C ALA A 762 32.64 38.17 38.53
N GLY A 763 32.32 39.06 39.49
CA GLY A 763 33.17 40.22 39.80
C GLY A 763 33.13 41.34 38.74
N LEU A 764 32.06 41.42 37.94
CA LEU A 764 31.93 42.39 36.85
C LEU A 764 30.90 43.51 37.10
N GLY A 765 29.92 43.29 37.98
CA GLY A 765 28.81 44.22 38.17
C GLY A 765 29.22 45.60 38.69
N LEU A 766 30.10 45.66 39.70
CA LEU A 766 30.58 46.94 40.24
C LEU A 766 31.51 47.69 39.28
N TYR A 767 32.36 46.95 38.56
CA TYR A 767 33.17 47.51 37.48
C TYR A 767 32.29 48.19 36.42
N LEU A 768 31.23 47.53 35.96
CA LEU A 768 30.28 48.10 35.00
C LEU A 768 29.55 49.32 35.57
N ALA A 769 29.06 49.25 36.80
CA ALA A 769 28.40 50.38 37.46
C ALA A 769 29.32 51.61 37.50
N ARG A 770 30.60 51.46 37.83
CA ARG A 770 31.57 52.57 37.86
C ARG A 770 31.77 53.20 36.49
N ARG A 771 31.88 52.39 35.44
CA ARG A 771 32.10 52.92 34.10
C ARG A 771 30.88 53.60 33.50
N ILE A 772 29.68 53.06 33.75
CA ILE A 772 28.42 53.66 33.31
C ILE A 772 28.22 55.02 33.98
N VAL A 773 28.43 55.09 35.29
CA VAL A 773 28.28 56.33 36.06
C VAL A 773 29.31 57.37 35.61
N ALA A 774 30.57 56.97 35.41
CA ALA A 774 31.62 57.87 34.90
C ALA A 774 31.30 58.41 33.50
N ALA A 775 30.72 57.60 32.61
CA ALA A 775 30.32 58.06 31.28
C ALA A 775 29.19 59.10 31.33
N HIS A 776 28.34 59.07 32.36
CA HIS A 776 27.33 60.09 32.63
C HIS A 776 27.89 61.31 33.38
N GLY A 777 29.21 61.42 33.51
CA GLY A 777 29.87 62.51 34.24
C GLY A 777 29.74 62.40 35.77
N GLY A 778 29.32 61.24 36.29
CA GLY A 778 29.11 60.99 37.71
C GLY A 778 30.24 60.21 38.39
N THR A 779 30.07 59.94 39.68
CA THR A 779 31.00 59.11 40.47
C THR A 779 30.26 58.05 41.29
N VAL A 780 30.91 56.91 41.54
CA VAL A 780 30.40 55.89 42.47
C VAL A 780 31.51 55.46 43.43
N GLY A 781 31.16 55.30 44.71
CA GLY A 781 32.08 54.86 45.75
C GLY A 781 31.38 54.04 46.82
N VAL A 782 32.16 53.51 47.77
CA VAL A 782 31.67 52.70 48.89
C VAL A 782 32.29 53.14 50.21
N ARG A 783 31.51 53.09 51.28
CA ARG A 783 31.98 53.20 52.67
C ARG A 783 31.25 52.18 53.53
N ASN A 784 31.76 51.86 54.72
CA ASN A 784 31.01 51.03 55.67
C ASN A 784 30.13 51.90 56.56
N ARG A 785 28.97 51.38 56.95
CA ARG A 785 28.07 52.03 57.91
C ARG A 785 28.63 51.91 59.33
N PRO A 786 28.39 52.88 60.21
CA PRO A 786 28.74 52.78 61.63
C PRO A 786 28.11 51.55 62.30
N ASP A 787 26.88 51.22 61.90
CA ASP A 787 26.08 50.11 62.45
C ASP A 787 26.35 48.75 61.75
N GLY A 788 27.34 48.68 60.86
CA GLY A 788 27.66 47.51 60.04
C GLY A 788 26.96 47.47 58.68
N GLY A 789 27.61 46.88 57.67
CA GLY A 789 27.17 46.87 56.27
C GLY A 789 27.90 47.87 55.37
N ALA A 790 27.70 47.74 54.05
CA ALA A 790 28.24 48.65 53.05
C ALA A 790 27.21 49.73 52.65
N LEU A 791 27.71 50.92 52.34
CA LEU A 791 26.99 52.05 51.82
C LEU A 791 27.62 52.46 50.49
N PHE A 792 26.94 52.12 49.40
CA PHE A 792 27.30 52.58 48.07
C PHE A 792 26.69 53.94 47.80
N THR A 793 27.47 54.87 47.27
CA THR A 793 27.02 56.23 46.94
C THR A 793 27.33 56.50 45.48
N LEU A 794 26.30 56.84 44.71
CA LEU A 794 26.35 57.19 43.30
C LEU A 794 25.91 58.65 43.14
N ARG A 795 26.69 59.47 42.43
CA ARG A 795 26.44 60.89 42.19
C ARG A 795 26.38 61.15 40.68
N LEU A 796 25.36 61.88 40.20
CA LEU A 796 25.18 62.21 38.79
C LEU A 796 24.87 63.70 38.60
N PRO A 797 25.44 64.38 37.58
CA PRO A 797 25.13 65.78 37.27
C PRO A 797 23.76 65.92 36.59
N LEU A 798 23.04 67.02 36.85
CA LEU A 798 21.71 67.26 36.27
C LEU A 798 21.71 67.91 34.86
N GLU A 799 22.84 68.45 34.32
CA GLU A 799 22.96 69.05 32.95
C GLU A 799 24.36 68.82 32.26
N PRO A 800 24.48 68.51 30.94
CA PRO A 800 25.78 68.35 30.19
C PRO A 800 26.06 69.35 29.01
N ALA A 801 27.34 69.55 28.57
CA ALA A 801 27.82 70.57 27.58
C ALA A 801 28.31 70.03 26.17
N PRO A 802 28.41 70.83 25.05
CA PRO A 802 28.57 70.33 23.66
C PRO A 802 29.96 70.56 22.94
N ALA A 803 30.26 69.80 21.85
CA ALA A 803 31.48 69.91 20.98
C ALA A 803 31.27 69.70 19.44
N LEU A 804 32.21 70.20 18.59
CA LEU A 804 32.14 70.68 17.18
C LEU A 804 32.59 69.74 16.02
N GLY A 805 32.10 70.00 14.77
CA GLY A 805 32.82 69.83 13.48
C GLY A 805 32.01 69.46 12.19
N GLN A 806 31.86 70.37 11.21
CA GLN A 806 31.36 70.13 9.81
C GLN A 806 32.16 70.95 8.77
N ASN A 807 32.47 70.38 7.59
CA ASN A 807 32.77 71.01 6.27
C ASN A 807 32.94 69.86 5.23
N GLY A 808 32.43 69.85 4.00
CA GLY A 808 31.69 70.82 3.17
C GLY A 808 31.13 70.19 1.88
N ALA A 809 30.50 70.98 1.01
CA ALA A 809 30.02 70.58 -0.34
C ALA A 809 30.14 71.76 -1.33
N PRO A 810 30.45 71.52 -2.63
CA PRO A 810 30.59 72.58 -3.64
C PRO A 810 29.32 72.81 -4.48
N ALA A 811 29.30 73.99 -5.13
CA ALA A 811 28.20 74.63 -5.86
C ALA A 811 27.85 74.01 -7.22
N ASP A 812 26.61 74.24 -7.66
CA ASP A 812 26.14 74.03 -9.03
C ASP A 812 25.36 75.26 -9.50
N ASP A 813 25.79 75.81 -10.65
CA ASP A 813 25.26 76.99 -11.33
C ASP A 813 24.14 76.58 -12.29
N GLY A 814 22.98 77.25 -12.20
CA GLY A 814 21.93 77.19 -13.22
C GLY A 814 22.26 78.04 -14.45
N PRO A 815 21.42 77.96 -15.50
CA PRO A 815 20.90 79.23 -16.00
C PRO A 815 19.42 79.25 -16.43
N ALA A 816 18.84 80.44 -16.18
CA ALA A 816 17.85 81.22 -16.93
C ALA A 816 16.43 80.65 -17.19
N ASP A 817 15.43 81.22 -16.51
CA ASP A 817 14.79 82.49 -16.90
C ASP A 817 14.42 83.35 -15.67
#